data_AF-A0A540WX43-F1
#
_entry.id   AF-A0A540WX43-F1
#
_cell.length_a   1.000
_cell.length_b   1.000
_cell.length_c   1.000
_cell.angle_alpha   90.00
_cell.angle_beta   90.00
_cell.angle_gamma   90.00
#
_symmetry.space_group_name_H-M   'P 1'
#
loop_
_entity.id
_entity.type
_entity.pdbx_description
1 polymer ?
#
loop_
_entity_poly.entity_id
_entity_poly.type
_entity_poly.pdbx_seq_one_letter_code
_entity_poly.pdbx_strand_id
1 'polypeptide(L)'
;MKKLMLLSALALVGCYTEESPQPKGLASFEVTVKGFYVADSNPRASLPVVASCVAQHGGTQAAVPMELRGTPDCRLAMPRGPVDIDFDIQAVDVKGQPMDAFNGPVSFRTVPGNLTGPYRYRWVQLTNGKGTGTVRSAQLYGEAHVWVEDEPVQVDYAEGEVVAGELPEEPATRTFSTGLSRSMHFEEPTISTVQVPQNSDQLTAYNGTFMRIGRAPEAGSPLIQNCEPDDPNYNQPVTLLVTGTDPGGFFVTDLTACRVREGSIPGANTQTAEPSGFFPGRFNALYIYNYSFPEGLDPGDLLWSIAGSVQEFTATTQLTFPSWSIREKVRLLPQAEWNKYLALAPPTEINGRLCGFSGSPYITDVMCGYSYGNYKMEGLESSLVKIRRVKFPQVFRSCDANGNNSVPFFCPDPRTNVFGACGEDDPNDPDVPERKCNVDCTLGLGEYRGQICAEKTTYDNFGQFVVEMNPTGAAEAGLDATVNGRLHALNALPPVSPATEAWTRSSNAYTTGVTVNIWCDKAVNVRFGGSSVPGVATNVALAAATRLEHTLKDNQLFVWVSVQDAVNGSASCKVSQHPRTRINLVTKDAVPDLVVNCSETDADAERAEQCRFLHGATFDIVGHLRHVSAARPRWIVLPRDQDDLCCYPGPGMECPRPIEPCVNP
;
A
#
# COMPACT_ATOMS: atom_id res chain seq x y z
N MET A 1 81.43 71.31 11.53
CA MET A 1 80.86 70.58 12.69
C MET A 1 79.34 70.54 12.55
N LYS A 2 78.85 69.55 11.79
CA LYS A 2 77.44 69.24 11.51
C LYS A 2 77.33 67.75 11.77
N LYS A 3 76.73 67.34 12.89
CA LYS A 3 76.28 65.97 13.23
C LYS A 3 75.92 65.97 14.72
N LEU A 4 74.75 66.51 15.09
CA LEU A 4 74.07 66.18 16.36
C LEU A 4 72.63 66.75 16.43
N MET A 5 71.89 66.74 15.31
CA MET A 5 70.46 67.12 15.28
C MET A 5 69.69 66.26 14.27
N LEU A 6 69.69 64.93 14.46
CA LEU A 6 68.90 64.04 13.60
C LEU A 6 68.43 62.74 14.27
N LEU A 7 68.37 62.71 15.61
CA LEU A 7 67.99 61.52 16.37
C LEU A 7 66.77 61.68 17.29
N SER A 8 66.10 62.83 17.27
CA SER A 8 64.88 63.09 18.06
C SER A 8 63.59 63.22 17.22
N ALA A 9 63.64 62.94 15.91
CA ALA A 9 62.49 63.05 15.02
C ALA A 9 61.87 61.69 14.59
N LEU A 10 62.29 60.58 15.20
CA LEU A 10 61.78 59.22 14.88
C LEU A 10 60.98 58.56 16.01
N ALA A 11 60.69 59.27 17.10
CA ALA A 11 59.91 58.75 18.24
C ALA A 11 58.43 59.19 18.24
N LEU A 12 57.90 59.69 17.12
CA LEU A 12 56.50 60.13 16.98
C LEU A 12 55.86 59.64 15.66
N VAL A 13 56.26 58.48 15.15
CA VAL A 13 55.38 57.73 14.24
C VAL A 13 54.50 56.86 15.12
N GLY A 14 53.49 57.49 15.73
CA GLY A 14 52.36 56.75 16.25
C GLY A 14 51.73 56.02 15.08
N CYS A 15 51.85 54.70 15.07
CA CYS A 15 50.97 53.86 14.27
C CYS A 15 49.54 54.15 14.76
N TYR A 16 48.85 55.07 14.12
CA TYR A 16 47.41 55.10 14.16
C TYR A 16 46.95 53.82 13.46
N THR A 17 46.78 52.74 14.24
CA THR A 17 45.74 51.78 13.89
C THR A 17 44.45 52.57 14.03
N GLU A 18 43.89 53.06 12.92
CA GLU A 18 42.43 53.22 12.88
C GLU A 18 41.90 51.86 13.34
N GLU A 19 41.30 51.81 14.53
CA GLU A 19 40.47 50.69 14.91
C GLU A 19 39.44 50.59 13.79
N SER A 20 39.61 49.58 12.92
CA SER A 20 38.63 49.31 11.89
C SER A 20 37.27 49.28 12.58
N PRO A 21 36.28 50.09 12.13
CA PRO A 21 35.00 50.19 12.81
C PRO A 21 34.49 48.78 13.03
N GLN A 22 34.48 48.38 14.30
CA GLN A 22 34.06 47.04 14.67
C GLN A 22 32.65 46.88 14.13
N PRO A 23 32.35 45.83 13.35
CA PRO A 23 30.99 45.59 12.92
C PRO A 23 30.09 45.64 14.16
N LYS A 24 28.91 46.24 14.01
CA LYS A 24 27.92 46.37 15.08
C LYS A 24 26.60 45.89 14.52
N GLY A 25 25.82 45.22 15.36
CA GLY A 25 24.51 44.72 14.98
C GLY A 25 24.35 43.24 15.29
N LEU A 26 23.17 42.75 14.97
CA LEU A 26 22.81 41.34 15.03
C LEU A 26 23.67 40.56 14.03
N ALA A 27 24.18 39.42 14.45
CA ALA A 27 24.92 38.49 13.59
C ALA A 27 24.18 37.17 13.40
N SER A 28 23.62 36.63 14.49
CA SER A 28 22.91 35.35 14.47
C SER A 28 21.98 35.21 15.68
N PHE A 29 21.29 34.07 15.75
CA PHE A 29 20.55 33.66 16.94
C PHE A 29 21.12 32.36 17.50
N GLU A 30 21.24 32.28 18.82
CA GLU A 30 21.45 31.03 19.55
C GLU A 30 20.07 30.41 19.83
N VAL A 31 19.87 29.17 19.38
CA VAL A 31 18.57 28.48 19.43
C VAL A 31 18.69 27.21 20.29
N THR A 32 18.03 27.21 21.44
CA THR A 32 18.09 26.10 22.40
C THR A 32 16.78 25.33 22.43
N VAL A 33 16.77 24.10 21.90
CA VAL A 33 15.60 23.21 21.91
C VAL A 33 15.28 22.74 23.33
N LYS A 34 14.02 22.86 23.74
CA LYS A 34 13.49 22.47 25.07
C LYS A 34 12.73 21.17 25.07
N GLY A 35 12.04 20.84 23.98
CA GLY A 35 11.28 19.59 23.91
C GLY A 35 10.52 19.41 22.61
N PHE A 36 10.03 18.18 22.44
CA PHE A 36 9.31 17.71 21.26
C PHE A 36 7.98 17.11 21.70
N TYR A 37 6.88 17.55 21.08
CA TYR A 37 5.54 17.18 21.50
C TYR A 37 4.65 16.86 20.31
N VAL A 38 3.72 15.93 20.52
CA VAL A 38 2.66 15.66 19.55
C VAL A 38 1.73 16.87 19.52
N ALA A 39 1.52 17.45 18.34
CA ALA A 39 0.62 18.59 18.18
C ALA A 39 -0.80 18.24 18.67
N ASP A 40 -1.44 19.22 19.32
CA ASP A 40 -2.84 19.16 19.78
C ASP A 40 -3.18 18.02 20.75
N SER A 41 -2.16 17.37 21.30
CA SER A 41 -2.32 16.37 22.36
C SER A 41 -2.72 17.03 23.69
N ASN A 42 -3.71 16.43 24.37
CA ASN A 42 -4.14 16.87 25.71
C ASN A 42 -4.36 15.65 26.63
N PRO A 43 -3.57 15.48 27.71
CA PRO A 43 -2.42 16.32 28.09
C PRO A 43 -1.32 16.31 27.03
N ARG A 44 -0.48 17.35 27.03
CA ARG A 44 0.61 17.50 26.06
C ARG A 44 1.56 16.30 26.16
N ALA A 45 1.60 15.49 25.12
CA ALA A 45 2.37 14.26 25.06
C ALA A 45 3.73 14.49 24.38
N SER A 46 4.81 13.98 24.99
CA SER A 46 6.14 14.01 24.36
C SER A 46 6.15 13.16 23.09
N LEU A 47 6.89 13.62 22.08
CA LEU A 47 7.06 12.86 20.85
C LEU A 47 7.81 11.54 21.16
N PRO A 48 7.33 10.39 20.67
CA PRO A 48 7.99 9.10 20.88
C PRO A 48 9.41 9.06 20.30
N VAL A 49 10.27 8.25 20.92
CA VAL A 49 11.59 7.87 20.38
C VAL A 49 11.57 6.45 19.85
N VAL A 50 12.58 6.11 19.03
CA VAL A 50 12.77 4.77 18.46
C VAL A 50 12.89 3.67 19.53
N ALA A 51 12.48 2.45 19.21
CA ALA A 51 12.39 1.34 20.17
C ALA A 51 13.75 0.99 20.80
N SER A 52 14.83 1.11 20.02
CA SER A 52 16.20 0.93 20.52
C SER A 52 16.58 1.90 21.64
N CYS A 53 16.14 3.17 21.57
CA CYS A 53 16.36 4.13 22.66
C CYS A 53 15.51 3.78 23.88
N VAL A 54 14.23 3.43 23.68
CA VAL A 54 13.34 3.02 24.78
C VAL A 54 13.94 1.84 25.56
N ALA A 55 14.49 0.86 24.86
CA ALA A 55 15.12 -0.31 25.47
C ALA A 55 16.34 0.04 26.35
N GLN A 56 17.13 1.05 25.96
CA GLN A 56 18.28 1.50 26.74
C GLN A 56 17.90 2.25 28.03
N HIS A 57 16.68 2.80 28.10
CA HIS A 57 16.21 3.64 29.19
C HIS A 57 15.00 3.04 29.92
N GLY A 58 15.09 1.78 30.34
CA GLY A 58 14.08 1.16 31.21
C GLY A 58 12.79 0.71 30.52
N GLY A 59 12.79 0.62 29.18
CA GLY A 59 11.75 -0.07 28.40
C GLY A 59 10.44 0.69 28.25
N THR A 60 10.36 1.96 28.64
CA THR A 60 9.14 2.79 28.48
C THR A 60 9.46 4.15 27.89
N GLN A 61 8.55 4.70 27.08
CA GLN A 61 8.70 6.03 26.49
C GLN A 61 8.86 7.11 27.56
N ALA A 62 8.20 6.98 28.72
CA ALA A 62 8.25 7.99 29.79
C ALA A 62 9.61 8.03 30.53
N ALA A 63 10.39 6.95 30.49
CA ALA A 63 11.67 6.85 31.18
C ALA A 63 12.84 7.47 30.39
N VAL A 64 12.63 7.84 29.12
CA VAL A 64 13.63 8.50 28.27
C VAL A 64 13.71 9.99 28.61
N PRO A 65 14.87 10.50 29.11
CA PRO A 65 15.08 11.90 29.44
C PRO A 65 14.89 12.83 28.24
N MET A 66 14.33 14.02 28.44
CA MET A 66 13.99 14.97 27.36
C MET A 66 15.24 15.45 26.61
N GLU A 67 16.34 15.67 27.33
CA GLU A 67 17.63 16.11 26.80
C GLU A 67 18.28 15.10 25.85
N LEU A 68 17.95 13.81 25.99
CA LEU A 68 18.44 12.76 25.11
C LEU A 68 17.60 12.61 23.84
N ARG A 69 16.34 13.08 23.84
CA ARG A 69 15.45 12.92 22.68
C ARG A 69 15.96 13.72 21.48
N GLY A 70 15.94 13.10 20.32
CA GLY A 70 16.40 13.71 19.07
C GLY A 70 17.92 13.87 19.02
N THR A 71 18.68 13.09 19.78
CA THR A 71 20.14 12.95 19.64
C THR A 71 20.45 11.79 18.68
N PRO A 72 21.70 11.67 18.16
CA PRO A 72 22.07 10.55 17.29
C PRO A 72 21.81 9.17 17.91
N ASP A 73 22.03 9.04 19.23
CA ASP A 73 21.86 7.79 19.99
C ASP A 73 20.41 7.54 20.40
N CYS A 74 19.60 8.60 20.53
CA CYS A 74 18.19 8.50 20.87
C CYS A 74 17.31 9.33 19.92
N ARG A 75 17.07 8.75 18.75
CA ARG A 75 16.31 9.36 17.68
C ARG A 75 14.82 9.44 17.99
N LEU A 76 14.17 10.51 17.55
CA LEU A 76 12.71 10.64 17.55
C LEU A 76 12.12 9.66 16.52
N ALA A 77 11.03 8.99 16.84
CA ALA A 77 10.31 8.18 15.86
C ALA A 77 9.76 9.10 14.75
N MET A 78 9.67 8.59 13.51
CA MET A 78 9.22 9.41 12.38
C MET A 78 7.76 9.86 12.60
N PRO A 79 7.49 11.16 12.78
CA PRO A 79 6.16 11.64 13.13
C PRO A 79 5.22 11.58 11.93
N ARG A 80 4.06 11.00 12.19
CA ARG A 80 2.97 10.88 11.22
C ARG A 80 2.12 12.15 11.11
N GLY A 81 1.93 12.84 12.24
CA GLY A 81 1.25 14.14 12.29
C GLY A 81 2.20 15.29 12.59
N PRO A 82 1.67 16.53 12.72
CA PRO A 82 2.45 17.68 13.13
C PRO A 82 3.09 17.51 14.51
N VAL A 83 4.27 18.11 14.68
CA VAL A 83 5.07 18.12 15.90
C VAL A 83 5.25 19.56 16.36
N ASP A 84 5.05 19.78 17.66
CA ASP A 84 5.38 21.04 18.32
C ASP A 84 6.78 20.93 18.92
N ILE A 85 7.69 21.81 18.51
CA ILE A 85 9.07 21.88 19.00
C ILE A 85 9.23 23.20 19.77
N ASP A 86 9.52 23.11 21.06
CA ASP A 86 9.74 24.29 21.91
C ASP A 86 11.21 24.67 21.94
N PHE A 87 11.50 25.97 21.95
CA PHE A 87 12.87 26.48 22.02
C PHE A 87 12.98 27.89 22.63
N ASP A 88 14.15 28.16 23.21
CA ASP A 88 14.57 29.50 23.60
C ASP A 88 15.45 30.10 22.48
N ILE A 89 15.37 31.42 22.33
CA ILE A 89 16.10 32.19 21.33
C ILE A 89 16.86 33.31 22.03
N GLN A 90 18.14 33.47 21.70
CA GLN A 90 18.97 34.58 22.12
C GLN A 90 19.63 35.24 20.90
N ALA A 91 19.41 36.54 20.71
CA ALA A 91 20.11 37.35 19.72
C ALA A 91 21.59 37.46 20.09
N VAL A 92 22.47 37.32 19.10
CA VAL A 92 23.92 37.33 19.27
C VAL A 92 24.52 38.39 18.35
N ASP A 93 25.42 39.21 18.90
CA ASP A 93 26.11 40.23 18.13
C ASP A 93 27.26 39.64 17.27
N VAL A 94 27.88 40.46 16.45
CA VAL A 94 29.01 40.06 15.60
C VAL A 94 30.27 39.60 16.35
N LYS A 95 30.29 39.72 17.68
CA LYS A 95 31.36 39.23 18.56
C LYS A 95 30.99 37.91 19.23
N GLY A 96 29.84 37.32 18.89
CA GLY A 96 29.36 36.10 19.51
C GLY A 96 28.81 36.32 20.93
N GLN A 97 28.51 37.55 21.32
CA GLN A 97 28.01 37.87 22.67
C GLN A 97 26.48 38.08 22.65
N PRO A 98 25.76 37.78 23.74
CA PRO A 98 24.34 38.09 23.87
C PRO A 98 24.03 39.56 23.57
N MET A 99 23.06 39.81 22.69
CA MET A 99 22.66 41.14 22.25
C MET A 99 21.28 41.50 22.78
N ASP A 100 21.23 42.21 23.90
CA ASP A 100 19.96 42.66 24.49
C ASP A 100 19.31 43.81 23.71
N ALA A 101 20.02 44.44 22.77
CA ALA A 101 19.49 45.59 22.01
C ALA A 101 18.50 45.19 20.90
N PHE A 102 18.48 43.92 20.48
CA PHE A 102 17.59 43.47 19.41
C PHE A 102 16.14 43.33 19.91
N ASN A 103 15.20 43.99 19.23
CA ASN A 103 13.77 43.88 19.51
C ASN A 103 13.06 43.79 18.16
N GLY A 104 12.48 42.64 17.86
CA GLY A 104 11.84 42.39 16.57
C GLY A 104 11.24 40.99 16.47
N PRO A 105 10.29 40.78 15.56
CA PRO A 105 9.78 39.47 15.24
C PRO A 105 10.84 38.66 14.50
N VAL A 106 11.00 37.39 14.85
CA VAL A 106 11.81 36.42 14.10
C VAL A 106 10.89 35.34 13.55
N SER A 107 11.11 34.94 12.31
CA SER A 107 10.37 33.87 11.65
C SER A 107 11.07 32.52 11.86
N PHE A 108 10.31 31.45 11.64
CA PHE A 108 10.80 30.09 11.72
C PHE A 108 10.77 29.40 10.36
N ARG A 109 11.68 28.47 10.15
CA ARG A 109 11.66 27.50 9.04
C ARG A 109 12.19 26.15 9.53
N THR A 110 11.69 25.06 8.96
CA THR A 110 12.15 23.70 9.30
C THR A 110 12.69 23.00 8.08
N VAL A 111 13.82 22.29 8.20
CA VAL A 111 14.42 21.55 7.08
C VAL A 111 15.02 20.21 7.57
N PRO A 112 14.63 19.04 7.01
CA PRO A 112 13.41 18.86 6.22
C PRO A 112 12.16 19.13 7.09
N GLY A 113 11.01 19.26 6.45
CA GLY A 113 9.72 19.48 7.12
C GLY A 113 9.03 20.75 6.66
N ASN A 114 7.72 20.82 6.91
CA ASN A 114 6.86 21.93 6.49
C ASN A 114 6.17 22.55 7.69
N LEU A 115 6.18 23.87 7.80
CA LEU A 115 5.42 24.59 8.81
C LEU A 115 3.93 24.32 8.63
N THR A 116 3.22 24.07 9.73
CA THR A 116 1.77 23.79 9.70
C THR A 116 1.04 24.47 10.84
N GLY A 117 -0.28 24.61 10.70
CA GLY A 117 -1.13 25.26 11.70
C GLY A 117 -1.08 26.79 11.67
N PRO A 118 -1.67 27.45 12.68
CA PRO A 118 -1.79 28.91 12.75
C PRO A 118 -0.44 29.66 12.77
N TYR A 119 -0.45 30.93 12.35
CA TYR A 119 0.77 31.77 12.24
C TYR A 119 1.58 31.90 13.54
N ARG A 120 0.97 31.78 14.72
CA ARG A 120 1.70 31.79 16.01
C ARG A 120 2.80 30.72 16.13
N TYR A 121 2.77 29.68 15.29
CA TYR A 121 3.79 28.65 15.23
C TYR A 121 4.88 28.92 14.18
N ARG A 122 4.87 30.08 13.53
CA ARG A 122 5.78 30.46 12.45
C ARG A 122 6.69 31.64 12.80
N TRP A 123 6.46 32.28 13.94
CA TRP A 123 7.26 33.41 14.38
C TRP A 123 7.13 33.65 15.88
N VAL A 124 8.04 34.45 16.44
CA VAL A 124 7.93 34.99 17.80
C VAL A 124 8.54 36.38 17.90
N GLN A 125 8.02 37.21 18.80
CA GLN A 125 8.61 38.50 19.13
C GLN A 125 9.79 38.32 20.11
N LEU A 126 10.98 38.80 19.72
CA LEU A 126 12.09 38.94 20.66
C LEU A 126 12.00 40.28 21.40
N THR A 127 12.23 40.23 22.71
CA THR A 127 12.28 41.40 23.59
C THR A 127 13.59 41.35 24.37
N ASN A 128 14.35 42.43 24.34
CA ASN A 128 15.70 42.50 24.88
C ASN A 128 16.59 41.34 24.40
N GLY A 129 16.53 41.04 23.10
CA GLY A 129 17.27 39.96 22.46
C GLY A 129 16.81 38.55 22.81
N LYS A 130 15.74 38.36 23.59
CA LYS A 130 15.32 37.06 24.10
C LYS A 130 13.87 36.74 23.76
N GLY A 131 13.58 35.45 23.58
CA GLY A 131 12.22 34.97 23.36
C GLY A 131 12.12 33.44 23.49
N THR A 132 10.89 32.96 23.68
CA THR A 132 10.55 31.53 23.72
C THR A 132 9.51 31.26 22.65
N GLY A 133 9.79 30.32 21.75
CA GLY A 133 8.90 29.99 20.64
C GLY A 133 8.51 28.52 20.62
N THR A 134 7.40 28.24 19.94
CA THR A 134 7.03 26.88 19.51
C THR A 134 6.91 26.89 17.99
N VAL A 135 7.65 26.02 17.32
CA VAL A 135 7.44 25.76 15.88
C VAL A 135 6.61 24.50 15.73
N ARG A 136 5.59 24.58 14.87
CA ARG A 136 4.78 23.43 14.49
C ARG A 136 5.14 23.01 13.08
N SER A 137 5.67 21.79 12.96
CA SER A 137 6.16 21.27 11.69
C SER A 137 5.68 19.83 11.47
N ALA A 138 5.38 19.49 10.22
CA ALA A 138 5.05 18.15 9.79
C ALA A 138 6.15 17.60 8.87
N GLN A 139 6.08 16.30 8.57
CA GLN A 139 6.96 15.66 7.58
C GLN A 139 8.46 15.73 7.95
N LEU A 140 8.76 15.64 9.25
CA LEU A 140 10.11 15.59 9.79
C LEU A 140 10.66 14.16 9.68
N TYR A 141 11.91 14.01 9.26
CA TYR A 141 12.61 12.72 9.19
C TYR A 141 14.12 12.95 9.14
N GLY A 142 14.90 11.91 9.45
CA GLY A 142 16.37 11.99 9.40
C GLY A 142 16.94 13.12 10.25
N GLU A 143 17.93 13.85 9.74
CA GLU A 143 18.46 15.03 10.43
C GLU A 143 17.64 16.28 10.08
N ALA A 144 17.01 16.89 11.08
CA ALA A 144 16.20 18.08 10.92
C ALA A 144 16.67 19.26 11.78
N HIS A 145 16.42 20.46 11.29
CA HIS A 145 16.82 21.72 11.91
C HIS A 145 15.67 22.73 11.95
N VAL A 146 15.61 23.52 13.01
CA VAL A 146 14.80 24.75 13.07
C VAL A 146 15.72 25.93 12.79
N TRP A 147 15.36 26.71 11.77
CA TRP A 147 15.95 27.99 11.44
C TRP A 147 15.13 29.08 12.13
N VAL A 148 15.83 30.00 12.79
CA VAL A 148 15.28 31.25 13.32
C VAL A 148 15.87 32.38 12.49
N GLU A 149 15.02 33.16 11.84
CA GLU A 149 15.43 34.07 10.78
C GLU A 149 14.87 35.48 11.07
N ASP A 150 15.71 36.51 10.97
CA ASP A 150 15.24 37.90 10.91
C ASP A 150 14.80 38.21 9.47
N GLU A 151 13.76 37.49 9.05
CA GLU A 151 13.14 37.54 7.73
C GLU A 151 11.62 37.66 7.87
N PRO A 152 10.91 38.07 6.79
CA PRO A 152 9.46 38.03 6.76
C PRO A 152 8.92 36.62 7.06
N VAL A 153 7.77 36.56 7.74
CA VAL A 153 7.11 35.28 8.05
C VAL A 153 6.59 34.62 6.77
N GLN A 154 6.78 33.31 6.65
CA GLN A 154 6.16 32.54 5.57
C GLN A 154 4.64 32.58 5.67
N VAL A 155 4.01 33.25 4.70
CA VAL A 155 2.55 33.36 4.59
C VAL A 155 1.92 32.18 3.86
N ASP A 156 0.72 31.82 4.26
CA ASP A 156 -0.13 30.88 3.52
C ASP A 156 -0.97 31.63 2.50
N TYR A 157 -1.18 31.01 1.34
CA TYR A 157 -2.06 31.51 0.30
C TYR A 157 -3.28 30.60 0.15
N ALA A 158 -4.46 31.20 0.07
CA ALA A 158 -5.71 30.53 -0.30
C ALA A 158 -6.44 31.40 -1.32
N GLU A 159 -6.91 30.79 -2.41
CA GLU A 159 -7.64 31.50 -3.48
C GLU A 159 -6.88 32.71 -4.08
N GLY A 160 -5.54 32.68 -4.03
CA GLY A 160 -4.67 33.75 -4.52
C GLY A 160 -4.45 34.90 -3.54
N GLU A 161 -5.04 34.84 -2.35
CA GLU A 161 -4.88 35.84 -1.29
C GLU A 161 -4.09 35.27 -0.11
N VAL A 162 -3.45 36.14 0.67
CA VAL A 162 -2.81 35.75 1.93
C VAL A 162 -3.90 35.39 2.93
N VAL A 163 -3.82 34.19 3.51
CA VAL A 163 -4.74 33.75 4.55
C VAL A 163 -4.62 34.70 5.74
N ALA A 164 -5.75 35.25 6.19
CA ALA A 164 -5.81 36.15 7.33
C ALA A 164 -5.35 35.44 8.62
N GLY A 165 -4.59 36.15 9.47
CA GLY A 165 -4.25 35.66 10.79
C GLY A 165 -3.23 36.52 11.54
N GLU A 166 -2.65 35.96 12.59
CA GLU A 166 -1.74 36.63 13.53
C GLU A 166 -0.33 36.83 12.94
N LEU A 167 -0.21 37.73 11.96
CA LEU A 167 1.08 38.16 11.42
C LEU A 167 1.68 39.29 12.27
N PRO A 168 3.02 39.34 12.43
CA PRO A 168 3.66 40.44 13.15
C PRO A 168 3.57 41.76 12.36
N GLU A 169 3.73 42.88 13.06
CA GLU A 169 4.04 44.15 12.40
C GLU A 169 5.44 44.04 11.78
N GLU A 170 5.51 44.25 10.45
CA GLU A 170 6.76 44.08 9.71
C GLU A 170 7.73 45.24 10.00
N PRO A 171 8.95 44.97 10.51
CA PRO A 171 9.95 46.00 10.74
C PRO A 171 10.34 46.73 9.46
N ALA A 172 10.70 48.00 9.58
CA ALA A 172 11.16 48.80 8.43
C ALA A 172 12.43 48.24 7.75
N THR A 173 13.24 47.49 8.49
CA THR A 173 14.49 46.88 7.99
C THR A 173 14.70 45.51 8.62
N ARG A 174 15.12 44.55 7.79
CA ARG A 174 15.54 43.19 8.19
C ARG A 174 17.04 43.03 8.02
N THR A 175 17.68 42.31 8.94
CA THR A 175 19.11 41.98 8.86
C THR A 175 19.37 40.70 8.07
N PHE A 176 18.36 39.85 7.88
CA PHE A 176 18.50 38.50 7.32
C PHE A 176 19.50 37.63 8.11
N SER A 177 19.74 37.98 9.37
CA SER A 177 20.53 37.15 10.28
C SER A 177 19.77 35.87 10.58
N THR A 178 20.48 34.76 10.67
CA THR A 178 19.88 33.45 10.93
C THR A 178 20.55 32.76 12.12
N GLY A 179 19.81 31.89 12.78
CA GLY A 179 20.29 30.99 13.81
C GLY A 179 19.72 29.60 13.56
N LEU A 180 20.50 28.58 13.92
CA LEU A 180 20.12 27.19 13.73
C LEU A 180 19.99 26.51 15.09
N SER A 181 18.96 25.68 15.25
CA SER A 181 18.91 24.73 16.36
C SER A 181 20.09 23.73 16.28
N ARG A 182 20.30 22.97 17.35
CA ARG A 182 21.05 21.70 17.22
C ARG A 182 20.38 20.79 16.18
N SER A 183 21.15 19.87 15.60
CA SER A 183 20.61 18.77 14.81
C SER A 183 19.61 17.97 15.66
N MET A 184 18.40 17.83 15.14
CA MET A 184 17.35 17.01 15.73
C MET A 184 17.26 15.74 14.90
N HIS A 185 17.61 14.61 15.51
CA HIS A 185 17.65 13.33 14.80
C HIS A 185 16.33 12.60 14.94
N PHE A 186 15.61 12.52 13.84
CA PHE A 186 14.48 11.64 13.62
C PHE A 186 14.96 10.32 13.01
N GLU A 187 14.10 9.32 13.10
CA GLU A 187 14.17 8.10 12.34
C GLU A 187 14.25 8.42 10.85
N GLU A 188 15.05 7.64 10.14
CA GLU A 188 15.20 7.77 8.70
C GLU A 188 14.13 6.92 8.00
N PRO A 189 13.61 7.37 6.84
CA PRO A 189 12.49 6.72 6.20
C PRO A 189 12.89 5.35 5.64
N THR A 190 12.03 4.36 5.88
CA THR A 190 11.96 3.08 5.19
C THR A 190 10.75 3.07 4.25
N ILE A 191 10.68 2.10 3.32
CA ILE A 191 9.49 1.96 2.46
C ILE A 191 8.23 1.79 3.32
N SER A 192 8.27 0.96 4.35
CA SER A 192 7.14 0.74 5.27
C SER A 192 6.69 2.03 5.95
N THR A 193 7.61 2.86 6.45
CA THR A 193 7.21 4.12 7.08
C THR A 193 6.55 5.12 6.13
N VAL A 194 6.88 5.07 4.83
CA VAL A 194 6.27 5.91 3.80
C VAL A 194 4.91 5.37 3.38
N GLN A 195 4.79 4.05 3.22
CA GLN A 195 3.58 3.39 2.72
C GLN A 195 2.47 3.22 3.76
N VAL A 196 2.78 3.17 5.07
CA VAL A 196 1.73 2.92 6.07
C VAL A 196 0.72 4.10 6.12
N PRO A 197 -0.58 3.85 5.88
CA PRO A 197 -1.61 4.89 5.80
C PRO A 197 -1.92 5.60 7.12
N GLN A 198 -2.66 6.70 7.05
CA GLN A 198 -2.93 7.57 8.20
C GLN A 198 -4.37 8.07 8.33
N ASN A 199 -4.78 8.37 9.57
CA ASN A 199 -6.05 9.04 9.90
C ASN A 199 -7.32 8.37 9.35
N SER A 200 -7.28 7.05 9.12
CA SER A 200 -8.34 6.29 8.41
C SER A 200 -8.51 6.68 6.94
N ASP A 201 -7.56 7.41 6.39
CA ASP A 201 -7.38 7.70 4.98
C ASP A 201 -6.30 6.76 4.40
N GLN A 202 -6.41 6.42 3.12
CA GLN A 202 -5.50 5.51 2.43
C GLN A 202 -4.17 6.20 2.01
N LEU A 203 -4.02 7.48 2.32
CA LEU A 203 -2.87 8.28 1.89
C LEU A 203 -1.71 8.27 2.89
N THR A 204 -0.48 8.45 2.38
CA THR A 204 0.73 8.69 3.16
C THR A 204 0.74 10.10 3.78
N ALA A 205 1.30 10.26 4.99
CA ALA A 205 1.58 11.60 5.55
C ALA A 205 2.59 12.41 4.75
N TYR A 206 3.40 11.72 3.96
CA TYR A 206 4.59 12.29 3.38
C TYR A 206 4.36 12.76 1.95
N ASN A 207 3.11 12.80 1.49
CA ASN A 207 2.78 13.30 0.17
C ASN A 207 3.34 14.72 -0.05
N GLY A 208 3.98 14.93 -1.19
CA GLY A 208 4.64 16.19 -1.55
C GLY A 208 6.04 16.37 -0.96
N THR A 209 6.59 15.39 -0.23
CA THR A 209 7.93 15.50 0.37
C THR A 209 8.99 14.82 -0.49
N PHE A 210 10.16 15.43 -0.58
CA PHE A 210 11.34 14.72 -1.08
C PHE A 210 11.87 13.83 0.05
N MET A 211 12.17 12.56 -0.23
CA MET A 211 12.71 11.61 0.75
C MET A 211 13.81 10.75 0.13
N ARG A 212 14.76 10.32 0.98
CA ARG A 212 15.77 9.31 0.65
C ARG A 212 15.62 8.12 1.58
N ILE A 213 15.34 6.95 1.02
CA ILE A 213 15.25 5.67 1.68
C ILE A 213 16.53 4.88 1.45
N GLY A 214 17.09 4.31 2.52
CA GLY A 214 18.37 3.60 2.47
C GLY A 214 19.58 4.54 2.47
N ARG A 215 20.78 3.95 2.44
CA ARG A 215 22.04 4.69 2.54
C ARG A 215 23.17 3.95 1.83
N ALA A 216 23.88 4.68 0.97
CA ALA A 216 25.09 4.21 0.33
C ALA A 216 26.31 4.29 1.29
N PRO A 217 27.33 3.43 1.13
CA PRO A 217 28.48 3.36 2.05
C PRO A 217 29.22 4.69 2.23
N GLU A 218 29.30 5.51 1.18
CA GLU A 218 29.90 6.84 1.20
C GLU A 218 29.14 7.86 2.07
N ALA A 219 27.87 7.60 2.36
CA ALA A 219 27.02 8.43 3.21
C ALA A 219 26.99 7.96 4.68
N GLY A 220 27.73 6.90 5.03
CA GLY A 220 27.89 6.40 6.40
C GLY A 220 27.36 4.98 6.63
N SER A 221 27.20 4.60 7.90
CA SER A 221 26.75 3.26 8.31
C SER A 221 25.37 2.92 7.72
N PRO A 222 25.12 1.67 7.28
CA PRO A 222 23.85 1.27 6.68
C PRO A 222 22.63 1.69 7.51
N LEU A 223 21.53 2.02 6.84
CA LEU A 223 20.26 2.22 7.50
C LEU A 223 19.80 0.90 8.14
N ILE A 224 19.36 0.96 9.38
CA ILE A 224 18.95 -0.20 10.18
C ILE A 224 17.44 -0.13 10.47
N GLN A 225 16.79 -1.28 10.43
CA GLN A 225 15.38 -1.45 10.78
C GLN A 225 15.14 -1.27 12.29
N ASN A 226 14.22 -0.37 12.63
CA ASN A 226 13.81 -0.09 13.99
C ASN A 226 12.50 -0.83 14.34
N CYS A 227 12.54 -2.15 14.25
CA CYS A 227 11.39 -3.00 14.56
C CYS A 227 11.19 -3.17 16.08
N GLU A 228 10.09 -3.81 16.47
CA GLU A 228 9.95 -4.32 17.83
C GLU A 228 11.04 -5.36 18.13
N PRO A 229 11.55 -5.47 19.38
CA PRO A 229 12.63 -6.40 19.73
C PRO A 229 12.33 -7.88 19.47
N ASP A 230 11.06 -8.28 19.39
CA ASP A 230 10.63 -9.65 19.05
C ASP A 230 10.47 -9.89 17.54
N ASP A 231 10.73 -8.87 16.72
CA ASP A 231 10.73 -9.00 15.27
C ASP A 231 12.05 -9.60 14.75
N PRO A 232 12.02 -10.62 13.88
CA PRO A 232 13.24 -11.20 13.31
C PRO A 232 14.07 -10.18 12.51
N ASN A 233 13.47 -9.10 12.05
CA ASN A 233 14.15 -8.03 11.33
C ASN A 233 14.66 -6.90 12.25
N TYR A 234 14.51 -7.03 13.57
CA TYR A 234 15.06 -6.07 14.52
C TYR A 234 16.58 -5.92 14.30
N ASN A 235 17.03 -4.66 14.18
CA ASN A 235 18.41 -4.28 13.91
C ASN A 235 19.03 -4.87 12.63
N GLN A 236 18.21 -5.31 11.66
CA GLN A 236 18.73 -5.72 10.36
C GLN A 236 18.97 -4.52 9.44
N PRO A 237 20.00 -4.57 8.56
CA PRO A 237 20.18 -3.54 7.54
C PRO A 237 19.02 -3.50 6.55
N VAL A 238 18.53 -2.31 6.23
CA VAL A 238 17.54 -2.11 5.16
C VAL A 238 18.08 -2.68 3.86
N THR A 239 17.32 -3.60 3.26
CA THR A 239 17.71 -4.31 2.04
C THR A 239 16.66 -4.12 0.96
N LEU A 240 16.96 -3.20 0.04
CA LEU A 240 16.10 -2.83 -1.07
C LEU A 240 16.38 -3.73 -2.29
N LEU A 241 15.37 -4.45 -2.75
CA LEU A 241 15.41 -5.33 -3.91
C LEU A 241 14.53 -4.79 -5.03
N VAL A 242 15.04 -4.71 -6.24
CA VAL A 242 14.22 -4.48 -7.44
C VAL A 242 13.47 -5.76 -7.78
N THR A 243 12.15 -5.73 -7.76
CA THR A 243 11.30 -6.91 -8.02
C THR A 243 10.69 -6.93 -9.42
N GLY A 244 10.70 -5.80 -10.11
CA GLY A 244 10.28 -5.67 -11.51
C GLY A 244 10.60 -4.29 -12.08
N THR A 245 10.50 -4.19 -13.39
CA THR A 245 10.72 -2.96 -14.17
C THR A 245 9.59 -2.83 -15.19
N ASP A 246 9.15 -1.60 -15.47
CA ASP A 246 8.20 -1.31 -16.53
C ASP A 246 8.66 -0.08 -17.35
N PRO A 247 8.01 0.25 -18.48
CA PRO A 247 8.38 1.41 -19.29
C PRO A 247 8.33 2.76 -18.56
N GLY A 248 7.61 2.85 -17.43
CA GLY A 248 7.42 4.05 -16.64
C GLY A 248 8.15 4.06 -15.30
N GLY A 249 9.02 3.07 -15.01
CA GLY A 249 9.57 2.93 -13.66
C GLY A 249 9.98 1.52 -13.27
N PHE A 250 10.02 1.28 -11.97
CA PHE A 250 10.38 -0.01 -11.38
C PHE A 250 9.76 -0.20 -9.99
N PHE A 251 9.70 -1.45 -9.56
CA PHE A 251 9.18 -1.86 -8.27
C PHE A 251 10.32 -2.22 -7.34
N VAL A 252 10.28 -1.70 -6.12
CA VAL A 252 11.28 -2.00 -5.07
C VAL A 252 10.58 -2.58 -3.86
N THR A 253 11.16 -3.62 -3.27
CA THR A 253 10.70 -4.23 -2.02
C THR A 253 11.81 -4.21 -0.98
N ASP A 254 11.51 -3.74 0.22
CA ASP A 254 12.37 -3.86 1.40
C ASP A 254 12.19 -5.24 2.04
N LEU A 255 13.14 -6.15 1.78
CA LEU A 255 13.12 -7.52 2.29
C LEU A 255 13.13 -7.60 3.82
N THR A 256 13.66 -6.55 4.45
CA THR A 256 13.91 -6.48 5.88
C THR A 256 12.88 -5.62 6.62
N ALA A 257 11.84 -5.14 5.94
CA ALA A 257 10.82 -4.32 6.60
C ALA A 257 10.22 -5.04 7.81
N CYS A 258 9.95 -4.26 8.86
CA CYS A 258 9.32 -4.72 10.09
C CYS A 258 7.94 -5.31 9.82
N ARG A 259 7.55 -6.35 10.58
CA ARG A 259 6.19 -6.87 10.48
C ARG A 259 5.21 -5.89 11.11
N VAL A 260 4.03 -5.75 10.51
CA VAL A 260 2.97 -4.86 11.01
C VAL A 260 1.85 -5.73 11.58
N ARG A 261 1.51 -5.54 12.87
CA ARG A 261 0.48 -6.34 13.54
C ARG A 261 -0.90 -5.96 13.01
N GLU A 262 -1.77 -6.96 12.83
CA GLU A 262 -3.17 -6.68 12.52
C GLU A 262 -3.82 -5.90 13.69
N GLY A 263 -4.62 -4.88 13.36
CA GLY A 263 -5.24 -3.99 14.34
C GLY A 263 -4.35 -2.87 14.89
N SER A 264 -3.07 -2.80 14.50
CA SER A 264 -2.20 -1.67 14.91
C SER A 264 -2.43 -0.39 14.11
N ILE A 265 -3.13 -0.48 12.97
CA ILE A 265 -3.45 0.66 12.10
C ILE A 265 -4.89 1.12 12.39
N PRO A 266 -5.10 2.38 12.80
CA PRO A 266 -6.44 2.94 12.98
C PRO A 266 -7.28 2.86 11.70
N GLY A 267 -8.55 2.47 11.84
CA GLY A 267 -9.46 2.28 10.71
C GLY A 267 -9.29 0.94 9.97
N ALA A 268 -8.39 0.07 10.42
CA ALA A 268 -8.17 -1.22 9.78
C ALA A 268 -9.35 -2.18 9.95
N ASN A 269 -9.85 -2.68 8.83
CA ASN A 269 -10.95 -3.62 8.79
C ASN A 269 -10.41 -5.05 8.61
N THR A 270 -10.16 -5.74 9.73
CA THR A 270 -9.69 -7.12 9.72
C THR A 270 -10.87 -8.09 9.89
N GLN A 271 -11.47 -8.51 8.78
CA GLN A 271 -12.64 -9.41 8.77
C GLN A 271 -12.29 -10.86 9.11
N THR A 272 -11.18 -11.36 8.54
CA THR A 272 -10.61 -12.68 8.87
C THR A 272 -9.14 -12.46 9.16
N ALA A 273 -8.71 -12.69 10.41
CA ALA A 273 -7.33 -12.47 10.84
C ALA A 273 -6.33 -13.42 10.15
N GLU A 274 -5.09 -12.95 9.94
CA GLU A 274 -3.99 -13.83 9.56
C GLU A 274 -3.60 -14.75 10.74
N PRO A 275 -3.28 -16.03 10.50
CA PRO A 275 -2.77 -16.94 11.53
C PRO A 275 -1.50 -16.44 12.22
N SER A 276 -0.70 -15.62 11.53
CA SER A 276 0.51 -15.00 12.09
C SER A 276 0.19 -13.82 13.02
N GLY A 277 -1.00 -13.22 12.91
CA GLY A 277 -1.36 -11.95 13.56
C GLY A 277 -0.72 -10.71 12.92
N PHE A 278 -0.10 -10.83 11.74
CA PHE A 278 0.56 -9.74 11.02
C PHE A 278 0.01 -9.60 9.61
N PHE A 279 -0.01 -8.36 9.09
CA PHE A 279 -0.32 -8.10 7.70
C PHE A 279 0.71 -8.79 6.77
N PRO A 280 0.27 -9.37 5.64
CA PRO A 280 1.15 -10.13 4.75
C PRO A 280 2.20 -9.23 4.06
N GLY A 281 1.81 -8.07 3.54
CA GLY A 281 2.70 -7.24 2.72
C GLY A 281 3.63 -6.29 3.48
N ARG A 282 3.49 -6.13 4.80
CA ARG A 282 4.32 -5.24 5.65
C ARG A 282 4.46 -3.79 5.16
N PHE A 283 3.70 -3.36 4.15
CA PHE A 283 3.83 -2.07 3.47
C PHE A 283 5.22 -1.88 2.88
N ASN A 284 5.90 -2.95 2.48
CA ASN A 284 7.34 -2.92 2.22
C ASN A 284 7.71 -2.74 0.75
N ALA A 285 6.74 -2.57 -0.14
CA ALA A 285 7.00 -2.37 -1.55
C ALA A 285 6.51 -1.01 -2.04
N LEU A 286 7.18 -0.47 -3.05
CA LEU A 286 6.92 0.86 -3.58
C LEU A 286 7.22 0.89 -5.07
N TYR A 287 6.34 1.56 -5.82
CA TYR A 287 6.60 1.87 -7.22
C TYR A 287 7.40 3.17 -7.34
N ILE A 288 8.43 3.12 -8.17
CA ILE A 288 9.35 4.22 -8.44
C ILE A 288 9.10 4.68 -9.86
N TYR A 289 8.33 5.75 -10.00
CA TYR A 289 7.95 6.29 -11.30
C TYR A 289 9.10 7.11 -11.90
N ASN A 290 9.48 6.74 -13.12
CA ASN A 290 10.45 7.43 -13.96
C ASN A 290 9.83 7.69 -15.33
N TYR A 291 10.02 8.88 -15.90
CA TYR A 291 9.47 9.23 -17.23
C TYR A 291 10.07 8.39 -18.38
N SER A 292 10.97 7.47 -18.09
CA SER A 292 11.63 6.58 -19.02
C SER A 292 11.94 5.25 -18.36
N PHE A 293 12.14 4.23 -19.18
CA PHE A 293 12.59 2.92 -18.72
C PHE A 293 13.87 3.08 -17.86
N PRO A 294 13.98 2.40 -16.71
CA PRO A 294 15.13 2.51 -15.82
C PRO A 294 16.35 1.76 -16.40
N GLU A 295 17.00 2.35 -17.40
CA GLU A 295 18.13 1.75 -18.10
C GLU A 295 19.24 1.30 -17.13
N GLY A 296 19.71 0.06 -17.32
CA GLY A 296 20.79 -0.52 -16.53
C GLY A 296 20.38 -1.02 -15.14
N LEU A 297 19.08 -1.14 -14.88
CA LEU A 297 18.49 -1.79 -13.72
C LEU A 297 17.73 -3.06 -14.14
N ASP A 298 17.95 -4.15 -13.42
CA ASP A 298 17.30 -5.43 -13.68
C ASP A 298 16.50 -5.92 -12.46
N PRO A 299 15.39 -6.66 -12.65
CA PRO A 299 14.77 -7.42 -11.58
C PRO A 299 15.80 -8.36 -10.93
N GLY A 300 15.92 -8.28 -9.60
CA GLY A 300 16.93 -8.98 -8.81
C GLY A 300 18.09 -8.11 -8.34
N ASP A 301 18.24 -6.90 -8.86
CA ASP A 301 19.27 -5.96 -8.40
C ASP A 301 19.01 -5.49 -6.96
N LEU A 302 20.09 -5.30 -6.20
CA LEU A 302 20.02 -4.68 -4.87
C LEU A 302 20.36 -3.21 -4.95
N LEU A 303 19.65 -2.39 -4.18
CA LEU A 303 19.89 -0.96 -4.07
C LEU A 303 20.45 -0.61 -2.69
N TRP A 304 21.37 0.36 -2.66
CA TRP A 304 21.81 1.01 -1.43
C TRP A 304 20.79 2.05 -0.96
N SER A 305 20.32 2.87 -1.89
CA SER A 305 19.33 3.90 -1.62
C SER A 305 18.47 4.21 -2.83
N ILE A 306 17.25 4.67 -2.56
CA ILE A 306 16.35 5.33 -3.50
C ILE A 306 15.94 6.68 -2.92
N ALA A 307 15.78 7.69 -3.75
CA ALA A 307 15.29 9.00 -3.34
C ALA A 307 14.39 9.61 -4.40
N GLY A 308 13.43 10.41 -3.99
CA GLY A 308 12.48 11.07 -4.90
C GLY A 308 11.41 11.82 -4.13
N SER A 309 10.51 12.46 -4.85
CA SER A 309 9.33 13.10 -4.27
C SER A 309 8.23 12.08 -4.08
N VAL A 310 7.73 11.93 -2.85
CA VAL A 310 6.56 11.12 -2.53
C VAL A 310 5.33 11.78 -3.14
N GLN A 311 4.57 11.01 -3.92
CA GLN A 311 3.33 11.45 -4.53
C GLN A 311 2.24 10.40 -4.38
N GLU A 312 1.03 10.89 -4.14
CA GLU A 312 -0.19 10.11 -4.27
C GLU A 312 -0.72 10.24 -5.70
N PHE A 313 -0.69 9.14 -6.45
CA PHE A 313 -1.20 9.11 -7.81
C PHE A 313 -2.19 7.98 -7.98
N THR A 314 -3.43 8.30 -8.36
CA THR A 314 -4.52 7.33 -8.54
C THR A 314 -4.78 6.43 -7.31
N ALA A 315 -4.52 6.96 -6.10
CA ALA A 315 -4.55 6.25 -4.82
C ALA A 315 -3.49 5.14 -4.66
N THR A 316 -2.32 5.32 -5.29
CA THR A 316 -1.08 4.59 -5.04
C THR A 316 -0.04 5.58 -4.53
N THR A 317 0.70 5.22 -3.48
CA THR A 317 1.88 5.95 -3.05
C THR A 317 3.07 5.56 -3.95
N GLN A 318 3.76 6.55 -4.52
CA GLN A 318 4.93 6.33 -5.38
C GLN A 318 6.02 7.39 -5.15
N LEU A 319 7.26 7.08 -5.54
CA LEU A 319 8.32 8.10 -5.67
C LEU A 319 8.42 8.58 -7.12
N THR A 320 8.51 9.89 -7.32
CA THR A 320 8.73 10.53 -8.62
C THR A 320 10.02 11.33 -8.64
N PHE A 321 10.50 11.66 -9.85
CA PHE A 321 11.82 12.24 -10.09
C PHE A 321 12.94 11.50 -9.35
N PRO A 322 13.02 10.17 -9.52
CA PRO A 322 13.83 9.35 -8.65
C PRO A 322 15.32 9.46 -8.95
N SER A 323 16.12 9.23 -7.92
CA SER A 323 17.54 8.88 -8.01
C SER A 323 17.79 7.63 -7.18
N TRP A 324 18.69 6.77 -7.63
CA TRP A 324 19.02 5.53 -6.92
C TRP A 324 20.51 5.20 -7.02
N SER A 325 20.99 4.42 -6.06
CA SER A 325 22.34 3.88 -6.05
C SER A 325 22.26 2.36 -5.99
N ILE A 326 22.92 1.69 -6.94
CA ILE A 326 22.91 0.23 -7.06
C ILE A 326 23.98 -0.34 -6.14
N ARG A 327 23.61 -1.32 -5.33
CA ARG A 327 24.51 -2.08 -4.46
C ARG A 327 25.14 -3.25 -5.19
N GLU A 328 24.34 -4.01 -5.92
CA GLU A 328 24.79 -5.19 -6.65
C GLU A 328 23.91 -5.41 -7.88
N LYS A 329 24.55 -5.67 -9.02
CA LYS A 329 23.87 -6.01 -10.27
C LYS A 329 23.81 -7.51 -10.43
N VAL A 330 22.60 -8.06 -10.42
CA VAL A 330 22.38 -9.50 -10.48
C VAL A 330 22.82 -10.07 -11.84
N ARG A 331 22.72 -9.28 -12.92
CA ARG A 331 23.17 -9.68 -14.27
C ARG A 331 24.69 -9.76 -14.42
N LEU A 332 25.46 -9.26 -13.46
CA LEU A 332 26.92 -9.45 -13.42
C LEU A 332 27.33 -10.75 -12.71
N LEU A 333 26.38 -11.45 -12.07
CA LEU A 333 26.58 -12.77 -11.48
C LEU A 333 26.44 -13.88 -12.53
N PRO A 334 26.90 -15.12 -12.24
CA PRO A 334 26.62 -16.27 -13.09
C PRO A 334 25.11 -16.44 -13.35
N GLN A 335 24.75 -16.89 -14.56
CA GLN A 335 23.35 -17.00 -14.98
C GLN A 335 22.48 -17.85 -14.02
N ALA A 336 23.06 -18.89 -13.41
CA ALA A 336 22.37 -19.72 -12.42
C ALA A 336 21.97 -18.95 -11.14
N GLU A 337 22.57 -17.79 -10.90
CA GLU A 337 22.31 -16.93 -9.73
C GLU A 337 21.43 -15.72 -10.07
N TRP A 338 20.93 -15.58 -11.30
CA TRP A 338 20.10 -14.44 -11.70
C TRP A 338 18.82 -14.27 -10.85
N ASN A 339 18.31 -15.37 -10.27
CA ASN A 339 17.13 -15.34 -9.39
C ASN A 339 17.48 -15.38 -7.88
N LYS A 340 18.77 -15.30 -7.52
CA LYS A 340 19.25 -15.42 -6.13
C LYS A 340 18.49 -14.53 -5.15
N TYR A 341 18.32 -13.25 -5.50
CA TYR A 341 17.64 -12.28 -4.63
C TYR A 341 16.13 -12.24 -4.84
N LEU A 342 15.63 -12.46 -6.05
CA LEU A 342 14.19 -12.57 -6.31
C LEU A 342 13.55 -13.71 -5.51
N ALA A 343 14.27 -14.82 -5.30
CA ALA A 343 13.80 -15.93 -4.46
C ALA A 343 13.57 -15.54 -2.98
N LEU A 344 14.14 -14.41 -2.51
CA LEU A 344 13.93 -13.89 -1.16
C LEU A 344 12.63 -13.06 -1.03
N ALA A 345 12.01 -12.70 -2.15
CA ALA A 345 10.71 -12.01 -2.20
C ALA A 345 9.65 -12.88 -2.88
N PRO A 346 9.24 -14.01 -2.27
CA PRO A 346 8.23 -14.87 -2.85
C PRO A 346 6.89 -14.12 -3.00
N PRO A 347 6.16 -14.30 -4.11
CA PRO A 347 4.88 -13.64 -4.31
C PRO A 347 3.85 -14.11 -3.29
N THR A 348 3.04 -13.17 -2.80
CA THR A 348 1.96 -13.48 -1.85
C THR A 348 0.70 -13.91 -2.59
N GLU A 349 0.15 -15.10 -2.29
CA GLU A 349 -1.10 -15.56 -2.91
C GLU A 349 -2.30 -14.74 -2.42
N ILE A 350 -2.94 -14.00 -3.34
CA ILE A 350 -4.20 -13.31 -3.08
C ILE A 350 -5.33 -14.34 -3.04
N ASN A 351 -6.03 -14.35 -1.91
CA ASN A 351 -7.14 -15.26 -1.61
C ASN A 351 -8.25 -14.49 -0.89
N GLY A 352 -9.36 -15.16 -0.56
CA GLY A 352 -10.51 -14.53 0.06
C GLY A 352 -10.21 -13.84 1.38
N ARG A 353 -9.29 -14.37 2.19
CA ARG A 353 -8.84 -13.71 3.43
C ARG A 353 -8.18 -12.36 3.14
N LEU A 354 -7.28 -12.30 2.16
CA LEU A 354 -6.62 -11.05 1.74
C LEU A 354 -7.61 -10.09 1.07
N CYS A 355 -8.57 -10.62 0.30
CA CYS A 355 -9.64 -9.82 -0.29
C CYS A 355 -10.60 -9.19 0.74
N GLY A 356 -10.49 -9.53 2.03
CA GLY A 356 -11.26 -8.93 3.12
C GLY A 356 -12.55 -9.68 3.45
N PHE A 357 -12.65 -10.96 3.11
CA PHE A 357 -13.86 -11.74 3.37
C PHE A 357 -14.08 -12.00 4.86
N SER A 358 -15.34 -11.89 5.28
CA SER A 358 -15.79 -12.34 6.59
C SER A 358 -16.26 -13.80 6.56
N GLY A 359 -16.62 -14.37 7.72
CA GLY A 359 -17.26 -15.69 7.80
C GLY A 359 -18.59 -15.78 7.04
N SER A 360 -19.26 -14.65 6.79
CA SER A 360 -20.49 -14.57 6.02
C SER A 360 -20.25 -13.89 4.65
N PRO A 361 -20.97 -14.29 3.59
CA PRO A 361 -20.96 -13.57 2.32
C PRO A 361 -21.42 -12.12 2.49
N TYR A 362 -20.80 -11.21 1.75
CA TYR A 362 -21.13 -9.79 1.73
C TYR A 362 -21.09 -9.25 0.31
N ILE A 363 -21.79 -8.14 0.04
CA ILE A 363 -21.93 -7.61 -1.31
C ILE A 363 -20.61 -7.28 -1.99
N THR A 364 -19.59 -6.84 -1.23
CA THR A 364 -18.29 -6.47 -1.81
C THR A 364 -17.42 -7.67 -2.18
N ASP A 365 -17.78 -8.89 -1.79
CA ASP A 365 -16.94 -10.08 -2.02
C ASP A 365 -16.72 -10.42 -3.49
N VAL A 366 -17.63 -9.95 -4.36
CA VAL A 366 -17.51 -10.11 -5.82
C VAL A 366 -16.34 -9.31 -6.39
N MET A 367 -15.79 -8.34 -5.66
CA MET A 367 -14.59 -7.58 -6.04
C MET A 367 -13.53 -7.72 -4.95
N CYS A 368 -12.39 -8.31 -5.29
CA CYS A 368 -11.32 -8.51 -4.31
C CYS A 368 -10.80 -7.16 -3.78
N GLY A 369 -10.61 -7.06 -2.46
CA GLY A 369 -10.02 -5.87 -1.83
C GLY A 369 -10.95 -4.66 -1.73
N TYR A 370 -12.24 -4.83 -2.06
CA TYR A 370 -13.19 -3.71 -2.12
C TYR A 370 -13.86 -3.37 -0.78
N SER A 371 -13.66 -4.20 0.24
CA SER A 371 -14.09 -3.89 1.60
C SER A 371 -13.33 -2.66 2.12
N TYR A 372 -14.05 -1.67 2.65
CA TYR A 372 -13.44 -0.47 3.22
C TYR A 372 -12.42 -0.82 4.31
N GLY A 373 -11.27 -0.14 4.31
CA GLY A 373 -10.20 -0.36 5.29
C GLY A 373 -9.46 -1.69 5.13
N ASN A 374 -9.47 -2.30 3.94
CA ASN A 374 -8.71 -3.53 3.68
C ASN A 374 -7.21 -3.26 3.52
N TYR A 375 -6.54 -3.10 4.66
CA TYR A 375 -5.10 -2.90 4.69
C TYR A 375 -4.27 -4.16 4.41
N LYS A 376 -4.89 -5.34 4.19
CA LYS A 376 -4.15 -6.51 3.70
C LYS A 376 -3.76 -6.33 2.24
N MET A 377 -4.68 -5.83 1.43
CA MET A 377 -4.41 -5.48 0.03
C MET A 377 -3.53 -4.24 -0.04
N GLU A 378 -3.82 -3.21 0.77
CA GLU A 378 -3.00 -2.00 0.84
C GLU A 378 -1.55 -2.29 1.21
N GLY A 379 -1.34 -3.14 2.22
CA GLY A 379 0.01 -3.51 2.64
C GLY A 379 0.80 -4.26 1.57
N LEU A 380 0.13 -4.80 0.55
CA LEU A 380 0.71 -5.48 -0.61
C LEU A 380 0.81 -4.57 -1.85
N GLU A 381 0.46 -3.29 -1.74
CA GLU A 381 0.64 -2.35 -2.84
C GLU A 381 2.09 -2.37 -3.35
N SER A 382 2.26 -2.39 -4.67
CA SER A 382 3.55 -2.54 -5.36
C SER A 382 4.32 -3.83 -5.07
N SER A 383 3.76 -4.77 -4.30
CA SER A 383 4.40 -6.04 -3.98
C SER A 383 4.15 -7.07 -5.07
N LEU A 384 5.04 -8.08 -5.15
CA LEU A 384 4.78 -9.28 -5.94
C LEU A 384 3.67 -10.10 -5.28
N VAL A 385 2.65 -10.40 -6.06
CA VAL A 385 1.49 -11.20 -5.67
C VAL A 385 1.27 -12.33 -6.65
N LYS A 386 0.54 -13.36 -6.22
CA LYS A 386 0.09 -14.46 -7.07
C LYS A 386 -1.42 -14.57 -7.01
N ILE A 387 -2.08 -14.63 -8.16
CA ILE A 387 -3.48 -15.07 -8.26
C ILE A 387 -3.49 -16.46 -8.88
N ARG A 388 -4.13 -17.41 -8.20
CA ARG A 388 -4.09 -18.84 -8.55
C ARG A 388 -5.37 -19.25 -9.27
N ARG A 389 -5.29 -20.17 -10.23
CA ARG A 389 -6.41 -20.80 -10.96
C ARG A 389 -7.48 -19.81 -11.41
N VAL A 390 -7.08 -18.64 -11.89
CA VAL A 390 -8.00 -17.61 -12.38
C VAL A 390 -8.57 -17.98 -13.74
N LYS A 391 -9.78 -17.52 -14.03
CA LYS A 391 -10.42 -17.67 -15.34
C LYS A 391 -10.50 -16.32 -16.04
N PHE A 392 -10.23 -16.33 -17.34
CA PHE A 392 -10.26 -15.14 -18.19
C PHE A 392 -11.72 -14.83 -18.61
N PRO A 393 -12.02 -13.58 -19.02
CA PRO A 393 -13.32 -13.21 -19.57
C PRO A 393 -13.73 -14.12 -20.74
N GLN A 394 -15.02 -14.42 -20.83
CA GLN A 394 -15.61 -14.99 -22.05
C GLN A 394 -16.28 -13.92 -22.93
N VAL A 395 -16.51 -12.73 -22.37
CA VAL A 395 -17.22 -11.64 -23.05
C VAL A 395 -16.51 -10.32 -22.80
N PHE A 396 -16.34 -9.55 -23.88
CA PHE A 396 -15.96 -8.15 -23.81
C PHE A 396 -17.14 -7.30 -24.27
N ARG A 397 -17.63 -6.41 -23.39
CA ARG A 397 -18.78 -5.55 -23.67
C ARG A 397 -18.39 -4.09 -23.57
N SER A 398 -18.67 -3.31 -24.61
CA SER A 398 -18.61 -1.84 -24.50
C SER A 398 -19.88 -1.36 -23.78
N CYS A 399 -19.69 -0.69 -22.65
CA CYS A 399 -20.76 -0.05 -21.88
C CYS A 399 -20.83 1.47 -22.08
N ASP A 400 -19.95 2.02 -22.91
CA ASP A 400 -19.94 3.41 -23.37
C ASP A 400 -20.95 3.57 -24.53
N ALA A 401 -22.22 3.79 -24.20
CA ALA A 401 -23.29 3.86 -25.18
C ALA A 401 -23.30 5.19 -25.94
N ASN A 402 -22.79 6.26 -25.32
CA ASN A 402 -22.71 7.60 -25.91
C ASN A 402 -21.42 7.83 -26.73
N GLY A 403 -20.42 6.95 -26.62
CA GLY A 403 -19.19 6.97 -27.41
C GLY A 403 -18.18 8.02 -26.97
N ASN A 404 -18.23 8.47 -25.71
CA ASN A 404 -17.32 9.50 -25.18
C ASN A 404 -15.99 8.93 -24.63
N ASN A 405 -15.76 7.62 -24.78
CA ASN A 405 -14.64 6.85 -24.25
C ASN A 405 -14.52 6.86 -22.72
N SER A 406 -15.60 7.19 -22.02
CA SER A 406 -15.70 7.15 -20.57
C SER A 406 -16.77 6.13 -20.18
N VAL A 407 -16.51 5.41 -19.10
CA VAL A 407 -17.51 4.50 -18.52
C VAL A 407 -17.71 4.90 -17.07
N PRO A 408 -18.96 5.17 -16.64
CA PRO A 408 -19.24 5.63 -15.29
C PRO A 408 -18.81 4.58 -14.26
N PHE A 409 -18.20 5.07 -13.17
CA PHE A 409 -17.88 4.24 -12.03
C PHE A 409 -19.14 3.84 -11.25
N PHE A 410 -19.01 2.75 -10.51
CA PHE A 410 -20.03 2.28 -9.58
C PHE A 410 -19.43 1.97 -8.21
N CYS A 411 -20.28 2.01 -7.18
CA CYS A 411 -19.92 1.74 -5.80
C CYS A 411 -20.98 0.83 -5.14
N PRO A 412 -20.60 0.02 -4.13
CA PRO A 412 -21.56 -0.71 -3.33
C PRO A 412 -22.39 0.29 -2.50
N ASP A 413 -23.70 0.05 -2.40
CA ASP A 413 -24.56 0.65 -1.37
C ASP A 413 -24.95 -0.42 -0.35
N PRO A 414 -24.26 -0.45 0.81
CA PRO A 414 -24.55 -1.41 1.89
C PRO A 414 -26.00 -1.38 2.40
N ARG A 415 -26.70 -0.24 2.27
CA ARG A 415 -28.06 -0.06 2.83
C ARG A 415 -29.10 -0.81 2.02
N THR A 416 -28.92 -0.82 0.72
CA THR A 416 -29.83 -1.44 -0.25
C THR A 416 -29.28 -2.77 -0.76
N ASN A 417 -28.04 -3.12 -0.42
CA ASN A 417 -27.35 -4.31 -0.85
C ASN A 417 -27.37 -4.44 -2.39
N VAL A 418 -27.09 -3.33 -3.07
CA VAL A 418 -26.89 -3.25 -4.52
C VAL A 418 -25.63 -2.46 -4.88
N PHE A 419 -25.26 -2.47 -6.16
CA PHE A 419 -24.24 -1.58 -6.73
C PHE A 419 -24.92 -0.49 -7.54
N GLY A 420 -24.48 0.76 -7.37
CA GLY A 420 -25.09 1.95 -7.98
C GLY A 420 -24.08 3.09 -8.11
N ALA A 421 -24.55 4.35 -8.11
CA ALA A 421 -23.65 5.50 -8.16
C ALA A 421 -22.74 5.58 -6.93
N CYS A 422 -21.58 6.21 -7.10
CA CYS A 422 -20.68 6.56 -6.00
C CYS A 422 -21.13 7.89 -5.35
N GLY A 423 -22.30 7.87 -4.70
CA GLY A 423 -22.91 9.07 -4.12
C GLY A 423 -24.43 8.97 -4.05
N GLU A 424 -25.11 10.11 -4.07
CA GLU A 424 -26.56 10.15 -4.28
C GLU A 424 -26.86 9.91 -5.75
N ASP A 425 -27.81 9.01 -6.04
CA ASP A 425 -28.30 8.79 -7.40
C ASP A 425 -29.11 10.03 -7.84
N ASP A 426 -28.68 10.68 -8.92
CA ASP A 426 -29.50 11.69 -9.61
C ASP A 426 -30.42 10.96 -10.61
N PRO A 427 -31.75 11.05 -10.46
CA PRO A 427 -32.69 10.44 -11.40
C PRO A 427 -32.56 10.93 -12.85
N ASN A 428 -31.91 12.09 -13.06
CA ASN A 428 -31.67 12.68 -14.38
C ASN A 428 -30.27 12.39 -14.92
N ASP A 429 -29.48 11.56 -14.24
CA ASP A 429 -28.15 11.18 -14.66
C ASP A 429 -28.22 10.36 -15.98
N PRO A 430 -27.69 10.90 -17.10
CA PRO A 430 -27.74 10.24 -18.39
C PRO A 430 -26.91 8.95 -18.43
N ASP A 431 -25.99 8.76 -17.48
CA ASP A 431 -25.05 7.64 -17.43
C ASP A 431 -25.62 6.41 -16.69
N VAL A 432 -26.86 6.46 -16.18
CA VAL A 432 -27.50 5.35 -15.46
C VAL A 432 -27.50 4.04 -16.28
N PRO A 433 -27.88 4.03 -17.59
CA PRO A 433 -27.84 2.81 -18.39
C PRO A 433 -26.41 2.26 -18.59
N GLU A 434 -25.43 3.14 -18.81
CA GLU A 434 -24.02 2.77 -18.97
C GLU A 434 -23.44 2.20 -17.67
N ARG A 435 -23.77 2.81 -16.53
CA ARG A 435 -23.41 2.32 -15.20
C ARG A 435 -24.01 0.95 -14.94
N LYS A 436 -25.29 0.75 -15.28
CA LYS A 436 -25.95 -0.55 -15.11
C LYS A 436 -25.29 -1.63 -15.98
N CYS A 437 -24.94 -1.31 -17.22
CA CYS A 437 -24.15 -2.19 -18.09
C CYS A 437 -22.81 -2.53 -17.45
N ASN A 438 -22.08 -1.54 -16.94
CA ASN A 438 -20.76 -1.73 -16.32
C ASN A 438 -20.87 -2.61 -15.06
N VAL A 439 -21.86 -2.36 -14.21
CA VAL A 439 -22.16 -3.20 -13.03
C VAL A 439 -22.45 -4.64 -13.44
N ASP A 440 -23.34 -4.84 -14.41
CA ASP A 440 -23.72 -6.18 -14.84
C ASP A 440 -22.57 -6.95 -15.47
N CYS A 441 -21.78 -6.30 -16.34
CA CYS A 441 -20.62 -6.91 -16.96
C CYS A 441 -19.54 -7.23 -15.91
N THR A 442 -19.08 -6.22 -15.17
CA THR A 442 -17.99 -6.35 -14.20
C THR A 442 -18.32 -7.32 -13.07
N LEU A 443 -19.58 -7.48 -12.68
CA LEU A 443 -19.99 -8.40 -11.60
C LEU A 443 -20.62 -9.72 -12.08
N GLY A 444 -20.91 -9.86 -13.37
CA GLY A 444 -21.59 -11.05 -13.91
C GLY A 444 -23.03 -11.14 -13.43
N LEU A 445 -23.74 -10.02 -13.47
CA LEU A 445 -25.17 -9.90 -13.15
C LEU A 445 -25.97 -9.70 -14.45
N GLY A 446 -27.30 -9.66 -14.33
CA GLY A 446 -28.18 -9.40 -15.45
C GLY A 446 -27.98 -10.39 -16.60
N GLU A 447 -27.71 -9.86 -17.80
CA GLU A 447 -27.47 -10.67 -19.01
C GLU A 447 -26.17 -11.48 -18.96
N TYR A 448 -25.19 -11.06 -18.16
CA TYR A 448 -23.89 -11.75 -18.00
C TYR A 448 -23.90 -12.74 -16.83
N ARG A 449 -25.07 -13.11 -16.31
CA ARG A 449 -25.17 -14.01 -15.16
C ARG A 449 -24.54 -15.37 -15.47
N GLY A 450 -23.52 -15.71 -14.69
CA GLY A 450 -22.76 -16.96 -14.84
C GLY A 450 -21.60 -16.87 -15.84
N GLN A 451 -21.37 -15.70 -16.44
CA GLN A 451 -20.26 -15.42 -17.34
C GLN A 451 -19.30 -14.39 -16.71
N ILE A 452 -18.04 -14.43 -17.13
CA ILE A 452 -17.01 -13.47 -16.81
C ILE A 452 -16.98 -12.46 -17.96
N CYS A 453 -17.41 -11.23 -17.67
CA CYS A 453 -17.46 -10.14 -18.64
C CYS A 453 -16.46 -9.06 -18.21
N ALA A 454 -15.72 -8.54 -19.18
CA ALA A 454 -14.84 -7.39 -19.04
C ALA A 454 -15.37 -6.21 -19.86
N GLU A 455 -15.25 -5.01 -19.30
CA GLU A 455 -15.66 -3.79 -19.99
C GLU A 455 -14.64 -3.46 -21.09
N LYS A 456 -15.14 -3.33 -22.33
CA LYS A 456 -14.31 -3.25 -23.53
C LYS A 456 -13.60 -1.91 -23.67
N THR A 457 -14.25 -0.79 -23.35
CA THR A 457 -13.65 0.55 -23.46
C THR A 457 -12.44 0.68 -22.51
N THR A 458 -12.54 0.11 -21.32
CA THR A 458 -11.49 0.02 -20.29
C THR A 458 -10.33 -0.85 -20.77
N TYR A 459 -10.62 -2.00 -21.39
CA TYR A 459 -9.61 -2.84 -22.02
C TYR A 459 -8.90 -2.13 -23.19
N ASP A 460 -9.65 -1.49 -24.08
CA ASP A 460 -9.08 -0.82 -25.25
C ASP A 460 -8.18 0.36 -24.86
N ASN A 461 -8.58 1.14 -23.85
CA ASN A 461 -7.86 2.32 -23.38
C ASN A 461 -6.65 1.98 -22.49
N PHE A 462 -6.78 0.99 -21.62
CA PHE A 462 -5.81 0.73 -20.55
C PHE A 462 -5.23 -0.70 -20.54
N GLY A 463 -5.70 -1.59 -21.41
CA GLY A 463 -5.33 -3.01 -21.39
C GLY A 463 -5.87 -3.78 -20.17
N GLN A 464 -6.76 -3.16 -19.39
CA GLN A 464 -7.29 -3.70 -18.14
C GLN A 464 -8.51 -4.57 -18.40
N PHE A 465 -8.52 -5.78 -17.85
CA PHE A 465 -9.67 -6.67 -17.90
C PHE A 465 -9.83 -7.48 -16.61
N VAL A 466 -11.04 -7.96 -16.40
CA VAL A 466 -11.43 -8.64 -15.16
C VAL A 466 -11.16 -10.14 -15.26
N VAL A 467 -10.57 -10.74 -14.23
CA VAL A 467 -10.48 -12.21 -14.11
C VAL A 467 -11.27 -12.69 -12.90
N GLU A 468 -11.88 -13.88 -13.00
CA GLU A 468 -12.53 -14.53 -11.86
C GLU A 468 -11.49 -15.35 -11.08
N MET A 469 -11.39 -15.08 -9.79
CA MET A 469 -10.45 -15.74 -8.89
C MET A 469 -10.92 -17.14 -8.49
N ASN A 470 -9.97 -17.97 -8.05
CA ASN A 470 -10.26 -19.30 -7.51
C ASN A 470 -11.28 -19.22 -6.36
N PRO A 471 -12.39 -19.97 -6.41
CA PRO A 471 -13.44 -19.80 -5.43
C PRO A 471 -13.09 -20.40 -4.08
N THR A 472 -13.83 -19.95 -3.06
CA THR A 472 -13.75 -20.52 -1.71
C THR A 472 -14.19 -21.98 -1.71
N GLY A 473 -13.48 -22.85 -0.99
CA GLY A 473 -13.84 -24.25 -0.80
C GLY A 473 -12.73 -25.12 -0.20
N ALA A 474 -12.82 -26.43 -0.41
CA ALA A 474 -11.84 -27.39 0.09
C ALA A 474 -10.46 -27.17 -0.57
N ALA A 475 -9.42 -26.99 0.24
CA ALA A 475 -8.03 -26.88 -0.26
C ALA A 475 -7.62 -28.14 -1.03
N GLU A 476 -8.14 -29.29 -0.64
CA GLU A 476 -7.94 -30.60 -1.29
C GLU A 476 -8.52 -30.64 -2.72
N ALA A 477 -9.48 -29.79 -3.03
CA ALA A 477 -10.02 -29.58 -4.38
C ALA A 477 -9.28 -28.48 -5.15
N GLY A 478 -8.15 -27.99 -4.62
CA GLY A 478 -7.42 -26.85 -5.16
C GLY A 478 -8.11 -25.50 -4.96
N LEU A 479 -9.11 -25.40 -4.07
CA LEU A 479 -9.89 -24.19 -3.82
C LEU A 479 -9.30 -23.32 -2.70
N ASP A 480 -9.83 -22.12 -2.52
CA ASP A 480 -9.45 -21.21 -1.43
C ASP A 480 -10.12 -21.62 -0.11
N ALA A 481 -9.33 -22.16 0.82
CA ALA A 481 -9.79 -22.53 2.16
C ALA A 481 -9.44 -21.50 3.25
N THR A 482 -8.98 -20.30 2.88
CA THR A 482 -8.41 -19.34 3.84
C THR A 482 -9.44 -18.70 4.78
N VAL A 483 -10.72 -18.77 4.43
CA VAL A 483 -11.85 -18.23 5.20
C VAL A 483 -12.70 -19.38 5.76
N ASN A 484 -12.26 -19.98 6.86
CA ASN A 484 -12.90 -21.16 7.45
C ASN A 484 -14.39 -20.97 7.75
N GLY A 485 -14.83 -19.76 8.11
CA GLY A 485 -16.25 -19.47 8.38
C GLY A 485 -17.18 -19.71 7.18
N ARG A 486 -16.66 -19.73 5.96
CA ARG A 486 -17.40 -20.01 4.71
C ARG A 486 -17.40 -21.49 4.31
N LEU A 487 -16.69 -22.33 5.05
CA LEU A 487 -16.61 -23.77 4.80
C LEU A 487 -17.55 -24.51 5.74
N HIS A 488 -18.65 -25.01 5.20
CA HIS A 488 -19.62 -25.80 5.96
C HIS A 488 -19.23 -27.28 5.89
N ALA A 489 -18.85 -27.84 7.04
CA ALA A 489 -18.58 -29.26 7.16
C ALA A 489 -19.90 -30.05 7.25
N LEU A 490 -20.04 -31.07 6.42
CA LEU A 490 -21.13 -32.03 6.42
C LEU A 490 -20.59 -33.43 6.60
N ASN A 491 -20.98 -34.09 7.68
CA ASN A 491 -20.60 -35.48 7.91
C ASN A 491 -21.75 -36.38 7.46
N ALA A 492 -21.60 -36.98 6.27
CA ALA A 492 -22.54 -37.97 5.78
C ALA A 492 -22.34 -39.26 6.59
N LEU A 493 -23.41 -39.71 7.25
CA LEU A 493 -23.37 -40.91 8.07
C LEU A 493 -23.79 -42.13 7.23
N PRO A 494 -23.22 -43.32 7.50
CA PRO A 494 -23.71 -44.54 6.89
C PRO A 494 -25.17 -44.80 7.30
N PRO A 495 -25.96 -45.41 6.41
CA PRO A 495 -27.34 -45.76 6.73
C PRO A 495 -27.42 -46.74 7.91
N VAL A 496 -28.37 -46.51 8.82
CA VAL A 496 -28.59 -47.37 10.01
C VAL A 496 -29.13 -48.76 9.61
N SER A 497 -29.71 -48.89 8.41
CA SER A 497 -30.18 -50.13 7.80
C SER A 497 -29.97 -50.10 6.27
N PRO A 498 -29.63 -51.22 5.61
CA PRO A 498 -29.43 -51.29 4.15
C PRO A 498 -30.62 -50.80 3.30
N ALA A 499 -31.82 -50.71 3.89
CA ALA A 499 -33.05 -50.29 3.22
C ALA A 499 -33.35 -48.78 3.38
N THR A 500 -32.54 -48.01 4.11
CA THR A 500 -32.84 -46.60 4.45
C THR A 500 -31.65 -45.70 4.15
N GLU A 501 -31.76 -44.77 3.20
CA GLU A 501 -30.73 -43.75 2.99
C GLU A 501 -30.67 -42.78 4.18
N ALA A 502 -29.48 -42.57 4.77
CA ALA A 502 -29.27 -41.55 5.80
C ALA A 502 -28.74 -40.26 5.15
N TRP A 503 -29.56 -39.22 5.11
CA TRP A 503 -29.22 -37.94 4.51
C TRP A 503 -28.82 -36.90 5.56
N THR A 504 -27.63 -36.33 5.42
CA THR A 504 -27.16 -35.19 6.21
C THR A 504 -27.40 -33.89 5.44
N ARG A 505 -28.09 -32.92 6.05
CA ARG A 505 -28.37 -31.60 5.47
C ARG A 505 -27.32 -30.57 5.85
N SER A 506 -27.07 -29.59 4.98
CA SER A 506 -26.42 -28.33 5.37
C SER A 506 -27.18 -27.63 6.50
N SER A 507 -26.44 -27.09 7.47
CA SER A 507 -27.01 -26.26 8.53
C SER A 507 -27.51 -24.93 7.96
N ASN A 508 -26.79 -24.39 6.98
CA ASN A 508 -27.07 -23.10 6.38
C ASN A 508 -28.01 -23.28 5.18
N ALA A 509 -28.96 -22.35 5.09
CA ALA A 509 -29.71 -22.11 3.87
C ALA A 509 -28.90 -21.18 2.97
N TYR A 510 -28.86 -21.49 1.69
CA TYR A 510 -28.30 -20.67 0.62
C TYR A 510 -29.43 -19.99 -0.14
N THR A 511 -29.10 -18.92 -0.87
CA THR A 511 -30.06 -18.23 -1.72
C THR A 511 -30.12 -18.88 -3.11
N THR A 512 -31.32 -18.89 -3.70
CA THR A 512 -31.51 -19.35 -5.08
C THR A 512 -30.65 -18.51 -6.03
N GLY A 513 -30.04 -19.16 -7.02
CA GLY A 513 -29.15 -18.55 -8.00
C GLY A 513 -27.67 -18.52 -7.58
N VAL A 514 -27.35 -18.88 -6.33
CA VAL A 514 -25.96 -19.03 -5.88
C VAL A 514 -25.35 -20.33 -6.40
N THR A 515 -24.09 -20.26 -6.82
CA THR A 515 -23.26 -21.43 -7.11
C THR A 515 -22.58 -21.91 -5.83
N VAL A 516 -22.66 -23.21 -5.53
CA VAL A 516 -21.98 -23.86 -4.41
C VAL A 516 -20.93 -24.84 -4.91
N ASN A 517 -19.82 -24.93 -4.18
CA ASN A 517 -18.78 -25.93 -4.37
C ASN A 517 -18.91 -27.01 -3.29
N ILE A 518 -18.86 -28.27 -3.69
CA ILE A 518 -18.96 -29.43 -2.81
C ILE A 518 -17.77 -30.34 -3.09
N TRP A 519 -17.09 -30.77 -2.03
CA TRP A 519 -16.03 -31.76 -2.11
C TRP A 519 -16.16 -32.72 -0.93
N CYS A 520 -15.93 -34.01 -1.16
CA CYS A 520 -16.00 -35.04 -0.12
C CYS A 520 -14.79 -35.97 -0.20
N ASP A 521 -14.32 -36.42 0.96
CA ASP A 521 -13.21 -37.39 1.07
C ASP A 521 -13.55 -38.78 0.49
N LYS A 522 -14.83 -39.14 0.47
CA LYS A 522 -15.37 -40.40 -0.04
C LYS A 522 -16.50 -40.18 -1.03
N ALA A 523 -16.88 -41.25 -1.74
CA ALA A 523 -17.97 -41.21 -2.70
C ALA A 523 -19.32 -41.02 -1.99
N VAL A 524 -20.09 -40.01 -2.42
CA VAL A 524 -21.37 -39.65 -1.83
C VAL A 524 -22.43 -39.40 -2.90
N ASN A 525 -23.70 -39.54 -2.54
CA ASN A 525 -24.82 -39.00 -3.28
C ASN A 525 -25.13 -37.60 -2.74
N VAL A 526 -25.33 -36.65 -3.65
CA VAL A 526 -25.68 -35.26 -3.34
C VAL A 526 -27.09 -34.97 -3.83
N ARG A 527 -27.89 -34.24 -3.05
CA ARG A 527 -29.19 -33.70 -3.44
C ARG A 527 -29.28 -32.21 -3.11
N PHE A 528 -30.10 -31.50 -3.87
CA PHE A 528 -30.38 -30.07 -3.70
C PHE A 528 -31.88 -29.84 -3.53
N GLY A 529 -32.30 -29.12 -2.50
CA GLY A 529 -33.70 -28.77 -2.32
C GLY A 529 -34.00 -27.98 -1.06
N GLY A 530 -35.25 -28.04 -0.60
CA GLY A 530 -35.74 -27.24 0.53
C GLY A 530 -35.42 -27.84 1.90
N SER A 531 -36.26 -27.51 2.88
CA SER A 531 -36.11 -27.97 4.27
C SER A 531 -36.30 -29.49 4.46
N SER A 532 -36.91 -30.16 3.49
CA SER A 532 -37.09 -31.62 3.42
C SER A 532 -36.14 -32.26 2.39
N VAL A 533 -35.82 -33.54 2.60
CA VAL A 533 -34.96 -34.31 1.69
C VAL A 533 -35.63 -34.37 0.31
N PRO A 534 -34.92 -33.98 -0.76
CA PRO A 534 -35.44 -34.05 -2.13
C PRO A 534 -35.62 -35.51 -2.61
N GLY A 535 -36.46 -35.73 -3.61
CA GLY A 535 -36.67 -37.05 -4.20
C GLY A 535 -35.47 -37.58 -4.99
N VAL A 536 -35.45 -38.89 -5.25
CA VAL A 536 -34.35 -39.63 -5.93
C VAL A 536 -33.93 -39.03 -7.27
N ALA A 537 -34.86 -38.42 -8.02
CA ALA A 537 -34.58 -37.80 -9.32
C ALA A 537 -33.56 -36.64 -9.27
N THR A 538 -33.20 -36.16 -8.08
CA THR A 538 -32.20 -35.09 -7.88
C THR A 538 -30.84 -35.61 -7.39
N ASN A 539 -30.65 -36.94 -7.36
CA ASN A 539 -29.38 -37.56 -6.97
C ASN A 539 -28.28 -37.23 -7.97
N VAL A 540 -27.20 -36.64 -7.48
CA VAL A 540 -25.93 -36.49 -8.20
C VAL A 540 -24.89 -37.37 -7.50
N ALA A 541 -24.37 -38.37 -8.21
CA ALA A 541 -23.27 -39.17 -7.70
C ALA A 541 -21.97 -38.36 -7.75
N LEU A 542 -21.34 -38.16 -6.60
CA LEU A 542 -20.05 -37.49 -6.46
C LEU A 542 -18.97 -38.52 -6.14
N ALA A 543 -17.96 -38.62 -6.99
CA ALA A 543 -16.82 -39.49 -6.75
C ALA A 543 -15.95 -38.97 -5.60
N ALA A 544 -15.26 -39.88 -4.90
CA ALA A 544 -14.33 -39.52 -3.83
C ALA A 544 -13.27 -38.53 -4.31
N ALA A 545 -12.96 -37.54 -3.47
CA ALA A 545 -11.96 -36.51 -3.71
C ALA A 545 -12.16 -35.67 -4.99
N THR A 546 -13.39 -35.59 -5.52
CA THR A 546 -13.73 -34.76 -6.68
C THR A 546 -14.59 -33.56 -6.29
N ARG A 547 -14.52 -32.48 -7.08
CA ARG A 547 -15.30 -31.26 -6.89
C ARG A 547 -16.61 -31.34 -7.68
N LEU A 548 -17.73 -31.03 -7.03
CA LEU A 548 -19.00 -30.72 -7.68
C LEU A 548 -19.30 -29.23 -7.52
N GLU A 549 -19.50 -28.56 -8.64
CA GLU A 549 -19.98 -27.18 -8.69
C GLU A 549 -21.45 -27.20 -9.13
N HIS A 550 -22.34 -26.55 -8.38
CA HIS A 550 -23.78 -26.56 -8.68
C HIS A 550 -24.43 -25.21 -8.40
N THR A 551 -25.20 -24.70 -9.37
CA THR A 551 -26.00 -23.48 -9.19
C THR A 551 -27.39 -23.85 -8.71
N LEU A 552 -27.75 -23.36 -7.52
CA LEU A 552 -29.04 -23.61 -6.89
C LEU A 552 -30.17 -22.97 -7.68
N LYS A 553 -31.21 -23.75 -8.01
CA LYS A 553 -32.39 -23.31 -8.78
C LYS A 553 -33.66 -23.45 -7.97
N ASP A 554 -34.68 -22.67 -8.31
CA ASP A 554 -36.02 -22.77 -7.73
C ASP A 554 -36.03 -22.79 -6.20
N ASN A 555 -36.47 -23.91 -5.59
CA ASN A 555 -36.58 -24.13 -4.15
C ASN A 555 -35.34 -24.81 -3.53
N GLN A 556 -34.21 -24.87 -4.26
CA GLN A 556 -32.95 -25.42 -3.75
C GLN A 556 -32.28 -24.42 -2.82
N LEU A 557 -32.38 -24.66 -1.52
CA LEU A 557 -31.80 -23.83 -0.48
C LEU A 557 -30.78 -24.59 0.39
N PHE A 558 -30.80 -25.92 0.36
CA PHE A 558 -29.95 -26.78 1.17
C PHE A 558 -29.25 -27.84 0.32
N VAL A 559 -28.05 -28.20 0.75
CA VAL A 559 -27.28 -29.33 0.21
C VAL A 559 -27.48 -30.52 1.12
N TRP A 560 -27.79 -31.68 0.55
CA TRP A 560 -27.97 -32.93 1.26
C TRP A 560 -26.95 -33.94 0.76
N VAL A 561 -26.31 -34.67 1.67
CA VAL A 561 -25.30 -35.69 1.34
C VAL A 561 -25.60 -37.01 2.03
N SER A 562 -25.34 -38.12 1.34
CA SER A 562 -25.45 -39.49 1.86
C SER A 562 -24.31 -40.32 1.29
N VAL A 563 -23.76 -41.27 2.05
CA VAL A 563 -22.67 -42.12 1.54
C VAL A 563 -23.21 -43.09 0.48
N GLN A 564 -22.43 -43.33 -0.59
CA GLN A 564 -22.86 -44.28 -1.65
C GLN A 564 -22.80 -45.73 -1.18
N ASP A 565 -21.86 -46.06 -0.31
CA ASP A 565 -21.64 -47.40 0.22
C ASP A 565 -21.41 -47.33 1.73
N ALA A 566 -22.27 -48.02 2.50
CA ALA A 566 -22.20 -48.08 3.95
C ALA A 566 -20.89 -48.73 4.45
N VAL A 567 -20.27 -49.60 3.65
CA VAL A 567 -19.00 -50.27 3.99
C VAL A 567 -17.86 -49.27 4.11
N ASN A 568 -17.93 -48.15 3.40
CA ASN A 568 -16.89 -47.11 3.42
C ASN A 568 -16.99 -46.19 4.65
N GLY A 569 -17.96 -46.40 5.55
CA GLY A 569 -18.15 -45.61 6.77
C GLY A 569 -18.64 -44.18 6.48
N SER A 570 -18.43 -43.26 7.42
CA SER A 570 -18.83 -41.85 7.25
C SER A 570 -17.95 -41.12 6.23
N ALA A 571 -18.52 -40.16 5.50
CA ALA A 571 -17.80 -39.24 4.63
C ALA A 571 -17.82 -37.83 5.19
N SER A 572 -16.70 -37.11 5.07
CA SER A 572 -16.57 -35.70 5.39
C SER A 572 -16.64 -34.87 4.11
N CYS A 573 -17.66 -34.04 4.02
CA CYS A 573 -17.91 -33.14 2.92
C CYS A 573 -17.71 -31.69 3.35
N LYS A 574 -17.16 -30.85 2.48
CA LYS A 574 -17.07 -29.40 2.65
C LYS A 574 -17.95 -28.74 1.58
N VAL A 575 -18.81 -27.83 2.01
CA VAL A 575 -19.68 -27.03 1.14
C VAL A 575 -19.38 -25.56 1.33
N SER A 576 -19.22 -24.82 0.24
CA SER A 576 -18.98 -23.38 0.27
C SER A 576 -19.76 -22.68 -0.85
N GLN A 577 -20.12 -21.43 -0.61
CA GLN A 577 -20.65 -20.56 -1.66
C GLN A 577 -19.51 -20.04 -2.54
N HIS A 578 -19.72 -20.04 -3.85
CA HIS A 578 -18.83 -19.42 -4.83
C HIS A 578 -19.09 -17.90 -4.85
N PRO A 579 -18.18 -17.06 -4.35
CA PRO A 579 -18.40 -15.61 -4.33
C PRO A 579 -18.29 -14.97 -5.72
N ARG A 580 -17.70 -15.67 -6.70
CA ARG A 580 -17.41 -15.15 -8.05
C ARG A 580 -16.55 -13.88 -7.98
N THR A 581 -15.60 -13.91 -7.06
CA THR A 581 -14.68 -12.81 -6.79
C THR A 581 -13.84 -12.51 -8.00
N ARG A 582 -13.68 -11.22 -8.26
CA ARG A 582 -12.99 -10.70 -9.42
C ARG A 582 -11.89 -9.73 -9.03
N ILE A 583 -10.83 -9.70 -9.83
CA ILE A 583 -9.71 -8.77 -9.73
C ILE A 583 -9.31 -8.34 -11.15
N ASN A 584 -8.70 -7.16 -11.29
CA ASN A 584 -8.23 -6.69 -12.58
C ASN A 584 -6.83 -7.23 -12.90
N LEU A 585 -6.57 -7.38 -14.19
CA LEU A 585 -5.33 -7.87 -14.76
C LEU A 585 -4.99 -7.03 -16.00
N VAL A 586 -3.70 -6.78 -16.22
CA VAL A 586 -3.16 -6.22 -17.47
C VAL A 586 -2.06 -7.14 -17.96
N THR A 587 -2.20 -7.72 -19.15
CA THR A 587 -1.19 -8.62 -19.72
C THR A 587 -0.47 -8.03 -20.93
N LYS A 588 -0.90 -6.86 -21.43
CA LYS A 588 -0.47 -6.32 -22.72
C LYS A 588 1.04 -6.14 -22.84
N ASP A 589 1.69 -5.70 -21.76
CA ASP A 589 3.15 -5.45 -21.76
C ASP A 589 3.94 -6.74 -21.51
N ALA A 590 3.40 -7.66 -20.71
CA ALA A 590 4.06 -8.93 -20.36
C ALA A 590 3.95 -9.99 -21.45
N VAL A 591 2.78 -10.07 -22.11
CA VAL A 591 2.44 -11.07 -23.14
C VAL A 591 1.66 -10.38 -24.27
N PRO A 592 2.33 -9.57 -25.11
CA PRO A 592 1.67 -8.77 -26.15
C PRO A 592 0.93 -9.62 -27.20
N ASP A 593 1.36 -10.87 -27.41
CA ASP A 593 0.75 -11.80 -28.36
C ASP A 593 -0.50 -12.50 -27.82
N LEU A 594 -0.82 -12.35 -26.52
CA LEU A 594 -2.00 -12.95 -25.92
C LEU A 594 -3.25 -12.12 -26.23
N VAL A 595 -4.08 -12.61 -27.15
CA VAL A 595 -5.36 -11.96 -27.51
C VAL A 595 -6.47 -12.44 -26.58
N VAL A 596 -6.75 -11.68 -25.53
CA VAL A 596 -7.77 -12.03 -24.53
C VAL A 596 -9.20 -11.75 -24.98
N ASN A 597 -9.41 -10.73 -25.83
CA ASN A 597 -10.70 -10.44 -26.45
C ASN A 597 -10.82 -11.19 -27.78
N CYS A 598 -10.94 -12.51 -27.68
CA CYS A 598 -11.04 -13.42 -28.81
C CYS A 598 -12.47 -13.92 -29.01
N SER A 599 -12.72 -14.61 -30.13
CA SER A 599 -13.99 -15.29 -30.39
C SER A 599 -13.76 -16.77 -30.72
N GLU A 600 -14.51 -17.67 -30.08
CA GLU A 600 -14.52 -19.10 -30.45
C GLU A 600 -15.18 -19.37 -31.81
N THR A 601 -15.82 -18.36 -32.40
CA THR A 601 -16.42 -18.39 -33.74
C THR A 601 -15.64 -17.55 -34.75
N ASP A 602 -14.38 -17.22 -34.45
CA ASP A 602 -13.49 -16.54 -35.39
C ASP A 602 -13.43 -17.33 -36.72
N ALA A 603 -13.37 -16.60 -37.84
CA ALA A 603 -13.27 -17.21 -39.16
C ALA A 603 -11.94 -17.93 -39.36
N ASP A 604 -10.90 -17.51 -38.64
CA ASP A 604 -9.63 -18.20 -38.52
C ASP A 604 -9.74 -19.33 -37.49
N ALA A 605 -9.61 -20.57 -37.96
CA ALA A 605 -9.75 -21.77 -37.13
C ALA A 605 -8.69 -21.85 -36.01
N GLU A 606 -7.47 -21.34 -36.25
CA GLU A 606 -6.41 -21.33 -35.26
C GLU A 606 -6.76 -20.34 -34.14
N ARG A 607 -7.25 -19.14 -34.49
CA ARG A 607 -7.68 -18.14 -33.49
C ARG A 607 -8.88 -18.60 -32.68
N ALA A 608 -9.87 -19.22 -33.34
CA ALA A 608 -11.02 -19.81 -32.67
C ALA A 608 -10.62 -20.92 -31.69
N GLU A 609 -9.65 -21.75 -32.05
CA GLU A 609 -9.11 -22.80 -31.19
C GLU A 609 -8.32 -22.22 -30.00
N GLN A 610 -7.42 -21.25 -30.23
CA GLN A 610 -6.72 -20.56 -29.15
C GLN A 610 -7.70 -19.90 -28.17
N CYS A 611 -8.81 -19.34 -28.67
CA CYS A 611 -9.84 -18.77 -27.81
C CYS A 611 -10.54 -19.81 -26.94
N ARG A 612 -10.83 -20.99 -27.51
CA ARG A 612 -11.39 -22.12 -26.76
C ARG A 612 -10.44 -22.59 -25.66
N PHE A 613 -9.14 -22.66 -25.95
CA PHE A 613 -8.11 -22.99 -24.96
C PHE A 613 -8.03 -21.94 -23.85
N LEU A 614 -8.09 -20.65 -24.21
CA LEU A 614 -8.11 -19.55 -23.24
C LEU A 614 -9.30 -19.64 -22.29
N HIS A 615 -10.52 -19.82 -22.81
CA HIS A 615 -11.74 -19.88 -21.99
C HIS A 615 -11.86 -21.19 -21.19
N GLY A 616 -11.30 -22.29 -21.68
CA GLY A 616 -11.33 -23.60 -21.04
C GLY A 616 -10.25 -23.81 -19.97
N ALA A 617 -9.17 -23.03 -20.01
CA ALA A 617 -8.07 -23.12 -19.06
C ALA A 617 -8.30 -22.29 -17.79
N THR A 618 -7.49 -22.58 -16.77
CA THR A 618 -7.29 -21.71 -15.61
C THR A 618 -5.83 -21.32 -15.50
N PHE A 619 -5.51 -20.16 -14.92
CA PHE A 619 -4.17 -19.60 -14.95
C PHE A 619 -3.65 -19.31 -13.55
N ASP A 620 -2.37 -19.58 -13.33
CA ASP A 620 -1.63 -18.98 -12.23
C ASP A 620 -0.86 -17.79 -12.78
N ILE A 621 -1.01 -16.65 -12.12
CA ILE A 621 -0.41 -15.39 -12.57
C ILE A 621 0.30 -14.74 -11.40
N VAL A 622 1.57 -14.44 -11.61
CA VAL A 622 2.40 -13.61 -10.72
C VAL A 622 2.46 -12.20 -11.30
N GLY A 623 2.58 -11.19 -10.45
CA GLY A 623 2.75 -9.82 -10.90
C GLY A 623 2.76 -8.83 -9.77
N HIS A 624 2.99 -7.57 -10.08
CA HIS A 624 2.92 -6.48 -9.11
C HIS A 624 1.47 -6.04 -8.88
N LEU A 625 1.09 -5.88 -7.61
CA LEU A 625 -0.22 -5.37 -7.26
C LEU A 625 -0.23 -3.84 -7.30
N ARG A 626 -1.25 -3.24 -7.91
CA ARG A 626 -1.43 -1.78 -7.94
C ARG A 626 -2.87 -1.39 -7.63
N HIS A 627 -3.04 -0.32 -6.86
CA HIS A 627 -4.35 0.27 -6.61
C HIS A 627 -4.64 1.34 -7.66
N VAL A 628 -5.82 1.29 -8.29
CA VAL A 628 -6.29 2.35 -9.19
C VAL A 628 -7.70 2.74 -8.78
N SER A 629 -7.83 3.93 -8.18
CA SER A 629 -9.10 4.43 -7.64
C SER A 629 -10.23 4.47 -8.68
N ALA A 630 -9.90 4.71 -9.94
CA ALA A 630 -10.80 4.72 -11.08
C ALA A 630 -11.19 3.31 -11.57
N ALA A 631 -10.35 2.29 -11.39
CA ALA A 631 -10.58 0.96 -11.95
C ALA A 631 -11.69 0.20 -11.19
N ARG A 632 -12.38 -0.70 -11.89
CA ARG A 632 -13.37 -1.62 -11.29
C ARG A 632 -13.11 -3.04 -11.79
N PRO A 633 -12.73 -4.00 -10.92
CA PRO A 633 -12.23 -3.84 -9.54
C PRO A 633 -11.04 -2.88 -9.42
N ARG A 634 -10.79 -2.32 -8.22
CA ARG A 634 -9.76 -1.28 -8.03
C ARG A 634 -8.32 -1.81 -8.00
N TRP A 635 -8.15 -3.09 -7.67
CA TRP A 635 -6.85 -3.74 -7.56
C TRP A 635 -6.49 -4.43 -8.87
N ILE A 636 -5.30 -4.14 -9.39
CA ILE A 636 -4.79 -4.62 -10.66
C ILE A 636 -3.52 -5.43 -10.42
N VAL A 637 -3.41 -6.59 -11.05
CA VAL A 637 -2.17 -7.36 -11.11
C VAL A 637 -1.46 -7.08 -12.44
N LEU A 638 -0.17 -6.77 -12.38
CA LEU A 638 0.69 -6.44 -13.50
C LEU A 638 1.82 -7.48 -13.60
N PRO A 639 1.69 -8.54 -14.42
CA PRO A 639 2.77 -9.49 -14.66
C PRO A 639 3.98 -8.77 -15.28
N ARG A 640 5.18 -9.28 -15.01
CA ARG A 640 6.43 -8.67 -15.50
C ARG A 640 6.74 -9.11 -16.92
N ASP A 641 6.53 -10.39 -17.18
CA ASP A 641 6.82 -11.06 -18.45
C ASP A 641 5.93 -12.30 -18.61
N GLN A 642 6.18 -13.07 -19.67
CA GLN A 642 5.44 -14.28 -19.98
C GLN A 642 5.63 -15.40 -18.94
N ASP A 643 6.79 -15.47 -18.27
CA ASP A 643 7.10 -16.52 -17.30
C ASP A 643 6.30 -16.37 -16.00
N ASP A 644 5.74 -15.18 -15.77
CA ASP A 644 4.81 -14.92 -14.68
C ASP A 644 3.42 -15.53 -14.91
N LEU A 645 3.13 -16.08 -16.09
CA LEU A 645 1.87 -16.73 -16.41
C LEU A 645 2.10 -18.22 -16.71
N CYS A 646 1.29 -19.07 -16.11
CA CYS A 646 1.18 -20.45 -16.54
C CYS A 646 -0.28 -20.92 -16.49
N CYS A 647 -0.58 -21.99 -17.22
CA CYS A 647 -1.94 -22.48 -17.41
C CYS A 647 -2.13 -23.94 -16.96
N TYR A 648 -3.34 -24.23 -16.55
CA TYR A 648 -3.88 -25.57 -16.39
C TYR A 648 -4.92 -25.76 -17.49
N PRO A 649 -4.63 -26.60 -18.50
CA PRO A 649 -5.56 -26.78 -19.61
C PRO A 649 -6.85 -27.45 -19.16
N GLY A 650 -7.95 -27.12 -19.84
CA GLY A 650 -9.22 -27.82 -19.67
C GLY A 650 -9.14 -29.29 -20.09
N PRO A 651 -10.11 -30.13 -19.71
CA PRO A 651 -10.13 -31.54 -20.10
C PRO A 651 -10.06 -31.72 -21.62
N GLY A 652 -9.01 -32.40 -22.11
CA GLY A 652 -8.79 -32.62 -23.53
C GLY A 652 -8.37 -31.38 -24.33
N MET A 653 -7.89 -30.34 -23.65
CA MET A 653 -7.42 -29.09 -24.27
C MET A 653 -5.92 -28.89 -24.05
N GLU A 654 -5.37 -27.88 -24.72
CA GLU A 654 -4.01 -27.38 -24.51
C GLU A 654 -4.04 -25.98 -23.91
N CYS A 655 -2.86 -25.46 -23.60
CA CYS A 655 -2.70 -24.08 -23.17
C CYS A 655 -2.69 -23.12 -24.38
N PRO A 656 -3.27 -21.91 -24.23
CA PRO A 656 -3.19 -20.91 -25.29
C PRO A 656 -1.75 -20.41 -25.43
N ARG A 657 -1.26 -20.29 -26.67
CA ARG A 657 0.05 -19.72 -26.96
C ARG A 657 0.09 -18.23 -26.61
N PRO A 658 1.22 -17.72 -26.09
CA PRO A 658 2.48 -18.43 -25.85
C PRO A 658 2.60 -19.07 -24.45
N ILE A 659 1.53 -19.10 -23.66
CA ILE A 659 1.56 -19.50 -22.25
C ILE A 659 1.88 -20.99 -22.08
N GLU A 660 2.84 -21.29 -21.21
CA GLU A 660 3.25 -22.66 -20.91
C GLU A 660 2.42 -23.29 -19.78
N PRO A 661 2.26 -24.62 -19.76
CA PRO A 661 1.65 -25.32 -18.64
C PRO A 661 2.38 -25.09 -17.32
N CYS A 662 1.64 -24.99 -16.22
CA CYS A 662 2.25 -24.82 -14.89
C CYS A 662 3.12 -26.04 -14.49
N VAL A 663 4.34 -25.76 -14.03
CA VAL A 663 5.28 -26.79 -13.54
C VAL A 663 4.98 -27.09 -12.06
N ASN A 664 4.58 -28.33 -11.76
CA ASN A 664 4.06 -28.83 -10.47
C ASN A 664 2.64 -28.34 -10.12
N PRO A 665 1.58 -29.09 -10.51
CA PRO A 665 0.18 -28.66 -10.38
C PRO A 665 -0.48 -28.75 -9.00
#